data_AF-A0A1Y1XUW4-F1
#
_entry.id   AF-A0A1Y1XUW4-F1
#
_cell.length_a   1.000
_cell.length_b   1.000
_cell.length_c   1.000
_cell.angle_alpha   90.00
_cell.angle_beta   90.00
_cell.angle_gamma   90.00
#
_symmetry.space_group_name_H-M   'P 1'
#
loop_
_entity.id
_entity.type
_entity.pdbx_description
1 polymer ?
#
loop_
_entity_poly.entity_id
_entity_poly.type
_entity_poly.pdbx_seq_one_letter_code
_entity_poly.pdbx_strand_id
1 'polypeptide(L)'
;TTLRRGRTLNRPDRNQAPAPMLSGKDNRRPFDAWVLFSKIITFWAPSFIISKFGLGDKAVRQAWREKVALCIVIAFICTIVVFLTLGLPYVFCPQSSLVDSKNYISVGSNSPGTFGISGTMWSSAKSQNTPSELLKAPFSSDQTNLFQHDGAFKECQIPSLQGFAAINQSPCNPPNGAKLCPLEPIESAQAKYGLINLKKSVGYDWNDLTARYLVIDGLVLNLNPYIQANPNPIPNDVVDAAIREAINNKIIDATRIFLRQPLLKSSIPCLQNKYKAGHLSKATTGCFGVKLFFIISMIVILGIVLSRFLMAVVFDWLISFKLARPPPKSKTQPIVVSRSSPWAIHQNASMSSFGASNSSLPGVNVNLNSSELFTVLLVTCYSEGESSIRCTIESLASTEYGDDHKLLFIVADGIITGSGNDRSTPDICVDLLEIDPAFENPEPMSYIAVAAGAKQHNMAKVYAGHFNHKGHRVPTIVVVKCGTPEEQSAPKPGNRGKRDSQIILMNFFSRVTYNDRMTPLDYDLFKKIHHLMNVTPDYFEIVLMVDADTKVYPDSLRLLINCVQNDPLIMGLCGETRIANKRDSWVTAIQVFEYYISHHLGKGFESVFGGVTCLPGCFCMYRLKARKGDNDWVPIITKPEIVQEYSQNVVETLHQKNLLLLGEDRFLTTLMLRNFPNRKMMFVPQAVCKTVVPDEFKILLSQRRRWINSTIHNLLELSLVRNLCGTFCFSMQFVVVMELIGTVSLPVAIIMTFVLIGSLAQTEFVDAASYFPLILLLLILFLPAVLILLTTRKLIYITWMLIYLVALPIWNFVLPVYAYWHFDDFSWGETRRVDGESKADDHGKKEGIFDSSKVTLRRWEDYERRHIRSMKRKERRRMKDLTPTHLTHSVITGDDRDSLKGLMANDAESL
;
A
#
# COMPACT_ATOMS: atom_id res chain seq x y z
N THR A 1 -40.54 32.58 -24.10
CA THR A 1 -39.70 31.48 -24.58
C THR A 1 -39.89 30.25 -23.71
N THR A 2 -40.59 29.25 -24.23
CA THR A 2 -40.86 27.97 -23.57
C THR A 2 -39.60 27.10 -23.59
N LEU A 3 -38.95 26.93 -22.44
CA LEU A 3 -37.84 26.00 -22.25
C LEU A 3 -38.34 24.56 -22.52
N ARG A 4 -37.91 23.97 -23.64
CA ARG A 4 -38.26 22.59 -24.01
C ARG A 4 -37.32 21.62 -23.30
N ARG A 5 -37.90 20.56 -22.74
CA ARG A 5 -37.24 19.51 -21.95
C ARG A 5 -36.29 18.70 -22.85
N GLY A 6 -34.97 18.85 -22.66
CA GLY A 6 -33.96 18.02 -23.32
C GLY A 6 -33.94 16.61 -22.73
N ARG A 7 -33.81 15.58 -23.57
CA ARG A 7 -33.54 14.19 -23.14
C ARG A 7 -32.08 14.12 -22.68
N THR A 8 -31.87 13.86 -21.38
CA THR A 8 -30.56 13.61 -20.79
C THR A 8 -30.09 12.18 -21.08
N LEU A 9 -28.77 11.99 -21.02
CA LEU A 9 -28.05 10.74 -21.25
C LEU A 9 -28.79 9.53 -20.67
N ASN A 10 -29.08 8.56 -21.55
CA ASN A 10 -29.67 7.29 -21.14
C ASN A 10 -28.75 6.59 -20.13
N ARG A 11 -29.40 5.97 -19.13
CA ARG A 11 -28.91 5.03 -18.09
C ARG A 11 -27.45 4.56 -18.24
N PRO A 12 -26.66 4.56 -17.14
CA PRO A 12 -25.27 4.13 -17.17
C PRO A 12 -25.12 2.71 -17.74
N ASP A 13 -24.05 2.53 -18.51
CA ASP A 13 -23.69 1.27 -19.15
C ASP A 13 -23.83 0.09 -18.20
N ARG A 14 -24.30 -1.02 -18.78
CA ARG A 14 -24.64 -2.30 -18.17
C ARG A 14 -23.43 -3.09 -17.63
N ASN A 15 -22.45 -2.42 -17.02
CA ASN A 15 -21.52 -3.07 -16.10
C ASN A 15 -22.19 -3.06 -14.73
N GLN A 16 -22.47 -4.24 -14.20
CA GLN A 16 -22.97 -4.39 -12.83
C GLN A 16 -22.00 -3.64 -11.91
N ALA A 17 -22.45 -2.54 -11.31
CA ALA A 17 -21.61 -1.78 -10.38
C ALA A 17 -21.09 -2.75 -9.32
N PRO A 18 -19.79 -2.68 -8.96
CA PRO A 18 -19.29 -3.52 -7.88
C PRO A 18 -20.17 -3.31 -6.65
N ALA A 19 -20.38 -4.36 -5.86
CA ALA A 19 -21.14 -4.21 -4.63
C ALA A 19 -20.53 -3.05 -3.81
N PRO A 20 -21.37 -2.15 -3.26
CA PRO A 20 -20.89 -0.99 -2.53
C PRO A 20 -19.99 -1.45 -1.38
N MET A 21 -18.89 -0.72 -1.10
CA MET A 21 -17.97 -1.15 -0.04
C MET A 21 -18.67 -1.20 1.31
N LEU A 22 -19.57 -0.24 1.51
CA LEU A 22 -20.36 -0.11 2.70
C LEU A 22 -21.82 -0.23 2.31
N SER A 23 -22.52 -1.22 2.86
CA SER A 23 -23.97 -1.26 2.71
C SER A 23 -24.57 -0.12 3.51
N GLY A 24 -25.06 0.93 2.85
CA GLY A 24 -25.76 2.05 3.49
C GLY A 24 -27.13 1.67 4.08
N LYS A 25 -27.50 0.38 4.13
CA LYS A 25 -28.71 -0.12 4.78
C LYS A 25 -28.36 -0.69 6.16
N ASP A 26 -29.17 -0.37 7.17
CA ASP A 26 -29.21 -0.94 8.53
C ASP A 26 -29.54 -2.46 8.55
N ASN A 27 -29.11 -3.22 7.55
CA ASN A 27 -29.27 -4.67 7.49
C ASN A 27 -28.14 -5.32 8.26
N ARG A 28 -28.11 -5.13 9.59
CA ARG A 28 -27.35 -6.04 10.44
C ARG A 28 -27.85 -7.44 10.18
N ARG A 29 -26.98 -8.30 9.66
CA ARG A 29 -27.18 -9.73 9.85
C ARG A 29 -27.20 -9.94 11.37
N PRO A 30 -28.20 -10.65 11.92
CA PRO A 30 -28.28 -10.90 13.37
C PRO A 30 -27.01 -11.57 13.92
N PHE A 31 -26.22 -12.21 13.03
CA PHE A 31 -24.91 -12.78 13.31
C PHE A 31 -23.85 -12.19 12.36
N ASP A 32 -23.25 -11.06 12.73
CA ASP A 32 -21.99 -10.63 12.13
C ASP A 32 -20.83 -11.45 12.74
N ALA A 33 -20.17 -12.27 11.91
CA ALA A 33 -19.09 -13.15 12.33
C ALA A 33 -17.92 -12.38 12.96
N TRP A 34 -17.63 -11.16 12.51
CA TRP A 34 -16.55 -10.33 13.06
C TRP A 34 -16.91 -9.80 14.46
N VAL A 35 -18.13 -9.31 14.63
CA VAL A 35 -18.63 -8.87 15.94
C VAL A 35 -18.70 -10.04 16.93
N LEU A 36 -19.08 -11.24 16.46
CA LEU A 36 -19.07 -12.44 17.29
C LEU A 36 -17.65 -12.85 17.68
N PHE A 37 -16.72 -12.89 16.72
CA PHE A 37 -15.31 -13.21 16.97
C PHE A 37 -14.67 -12.25 17.98
N SER A 38 -14.87 -10.94 17.82
CA SER A 38 -14.34 -9.93 18.76
C SER A 38 -14.91 -10.10 20.17
N LYS A 39 -16.17 -10.53 20.33
CA LYS A 39 -16.76 -10.86 21.63
C LYS A 39 -16.21 -12.16 22.21
N ILE A 40 -15.99 -13.20 21.40
CA ILE A 40 -15.42 -14.47 21.83
C ILE A 40 -13.99 -14.26 22.34
N ILE A 41 -13.15 -13.53 21.62
CA ILE A 41 -11.74 -13.35 22.00
C ILE A 41 -11.57 -12.43 23.22
N THR A 42 -12.57 -11.58 23.50
CA THR A 42 -12.62 -10.68 24.67
C THR A 42 -13.58 -11.17 25.75
N PHE A 43 -13.83 -12.49 25.82
CA PHE A 43 -14.74 -13.09 26.81
C PHE A 43 -14.34 -12.77 28.26
N TRP A 44 -13.04 -12.65 28.52
CA TRP A 44 -12.46 -12.31 29.82
C TRP A 44 -12.73 -10.87 30.28
N ALA A 45 -13.25 -10.01 29.39
CA ALA A 45 -13.69 -8.65 29.71
C ALA A 45 -15.19 -8.46 29.42
N PRO A 46 -16.10 -8.91 30.30
CA PRO A 46 -17.55 -8.69 30.14
C PRO A 46 -17.94 -7.21 30.11
N SER A 47 -19.05 -6.91 29.42
CA SER A 47 -19.50 -5.52 29.18
C SER A 47 -19.82 -4.71 30.44
N PHE A 48 -20.13 -5.37 31.56
CA PHE A 48 -20.38 -4.73 32.86
C PHE A 48 -19.08 -4.29 33.56
N ILE A 49 -17.96 -4.97 33.31
CA ILE A 49 -16.65 -4.60 33.85
C ILE A 49 -16.14 -3.38 33.09
N ILE A 50 -16.16 -3.45 31.75
CA ILE A 50 -15.67 -2.37 30.89
C ILE A 50 -16.42 -1.06 31.13
N SER A 51 -17.74 -1.11 31.37
CA SER A 51 -18.51 0.10 31.68
C SER A 51 -18.10 0.77 33.00
N LYS A 52 -17.55 0.02 33.96
CA LYS A 52 -17.03 0.59 35.22
C LYS A 52 -15.65 1.25 35.07
N PHE A 53 -14.90 0.94 34.01
CA PHE A 53 -13.58 1.50 33.71
C PHE A 53 -13.64 2.69 32.71
N GLY A 54 -14.73 3.46 32.70
CA GLY A 54 -14.82 4.71 31.92
C GLY A 54 -15.29 4.55 30.47
N LEU A 55 -15.67 3.35 30.02
CA LEU A 55 -16.20 3.07 28.67
C LEU A 55 -17.71 2.79 28.72
N GLY A 56 -18.52 3.82 29.00
CA GLY A 56 -19.97 3.68 29.18
C GLY A 56 -20.76 3.34 27.90
N ASP A 57 -20.36 3.93 26.77
CA ASP A 57 -21.08 3.78 25.50
C ASP A 57 -20.91 2.38 24.88
N LYS A 58 -21.99 1.81 24.34
CA LYS A 58 -21.99 0.51 23.66
C LYS A 58 -21.11 0.51 22.41
N ALA A 59 -21.12 1.60 21.63
CA ALA A 59 -20.34 1.70 20.41
C ALA A 59 -18.83 1.78 20.70
N VAL A 60 -18.44 2.55 21.72
CA VAL A 60 -17.04 2.64 22.17
C VAL A 60 -16.57 1.30 22.75
N ARG A 61 -17.40 0.60 23.53
CA ARG A 61 -17.09 -0.76 24.01
C ARG A 61 -16.87 -1.75 22.89
N GLN A 62 -17.71 -1.72 21.85
CA GLN A 62 -17.55 -2.60 20.69
C GLN A 62 -16.27 -2.27 19.92
N ALA A 63 -15.97 -0.98 19.71
CA ALA A 63 -14.72 -0.55 19.09
C ALA A 63 -13.48 -1.05 19.86
N TRP A 64 -13.49 -0.93 21.19
CA TRP A 64 -12.42 -1.46 22.03
C TRP A 64 -12.24 -2.98 21.88
N ARG A 65 -13.34 -3.74 21.82
CA ARG A 65 -13.27 -5.20 21.59
C ARG A 65 -12.67 -5.54 20.24
N GLU A 66 -13.06 -4.81 19.19
CA GLU A 66 -12.53 -4.98 17.84
C GLU A 66 -11.04 -4.64 17.78
N LYS A 67 -10.60 -3.59 18.50
CA LYS A 67 -9.17 -3.28 18.66
C LYS A 67 -8.42 -4.46 19.27
N VAL A 68 -8.88 -4.98 20.40
CA VAL A 68 -8.19 -6.10 21.09
C VAL A 68 -8.12 -7.32 20.16
N ALA A 69 -9.20 -7.62 19.44
CA ALA A 69 -9.21 -8.70 18.45
C ALA A 69 -8.16 -8.48 17.35
N LEU A 70 -8.06 -7.27 16.80
CA LEU A 70 -7.03 -6.93 15.80
C LEU A 70 -5.61 -7.05 16.37
N CYS A 71 -5.36 -6.55 17.58
CA CYS A 71 -4.06 -6.68 18.24
C CYS A 71 -3.67 -8.15 18.44
N ILE A 72 -4.62 -9.03 18.79
CA ILE A 72 -4.35 -10.47 18.94
C ILE A 72 -4.06 -11.12 17.58
N VAL A 73 -4.79 -10.75 16.51
CA VAL A 73 -4.51 -11.23 15.16
C VAL A 73 -3.12 -10.78 14.70
N ILE A 74 -2.75 -9.51 14.92
CA ILE A 74 -1.42 -8.99 14.62
C ILE A 74 -0.35 -9.75 15.42
N ALA A 75 -0.57 -9.96 16.72
CA ALA A 75 0.34 -10.74 17.56
C ALA A 75 0.52 -12.18 17.04
N PHE A 76 -0.56 -12.84 16.63
CA PHE A 76 -0.52 -14.18 16.06
C PHE A 76 0.27 -14.23 14.73
N ILE A 77 0.05 -13.27 13.83
CA ILE A 77 0.84 -13.14 12.58
C ILE A 77 2.32 -12.94 12.91
N CYS A 78 2.61 -12.04 13.85
CA CYS A 78 3.97 -11.79 14.35
C CYS A 78 4.61 -13.07 14.92
N THR A 79 3.90 -13.84 15.74
CA THR A 79 4.39 -15.13 16.28
C THR A 79 4.67 -16.14 15.17
N ILE A 80 3.80 -16.26 14.17
CA ILE A 80 4.06 -17.11 13.00
C ILE A 80 5.35 -16.67 12.30
N VAL A 81 5.52 -15.37 12.08
CA VAL A 81 6.72 -14.84 11.43
C VAL A 81 7.98 -15.18 12.24
N VAL A 82 7.99 -14.93 13.56
CA VAL A 82 9.13 -15.33 14.45
C VAL A 82 9.38 -16.83 14.40
N PHE A 83 8.32 -17.62 14.44
CA PHE A 83 8.44 -19.08 14.42
C PHE A 83 9.05 -19.55 13.10
N LEU A 84 8.60 -19.04 11.96
CA LEU A 84 9.13 -19.39 10.64
C LEU A 84 10.58 -18.95 10.45
N THR A 85 10.98 -17.80 11.01
CA THR A 85 12.34 -17.25 10.83
C THR A 85 13.36 -17.79 11.83
N LEU A 86 12.99 -17.87 13.11
CA LEU A 86 13.91 -18.24 14.20
C LEU A 86 13.56 -19.59 14.82
N GLY A 87 12.28 -19.95 14.94
CA GLY A 87 11.84 -21.18 15.63
C GLY A 87 12.02 -22.46 14.81
N LEU A 88 11.86 -22.38 13.49
CA LEU A 88 11.87 -23.52 12.57
C LEU A 88 13.19 -24.32 12.64
N PRO A 89 14.39 -23.69 12.70
CA PRO A 89 15.65 -24.38 12.98
C PRO A 89 15.68 -25.10 14.33
N TYR A 90 15.22 -24.49 15.42
CA TYR A 90 15.29 -25.11 16.74
C TYR A 90 14.40 -26.35 16.87
N VAL A 91 13.23 -26.34 16.23
CA VAL A 91 12.27 -27.46 16.29
C VAL A 91 12.67 -28.60 15.36
N PHE A 92 13.05 -28.30 14.11
CA PHE A 92 13.31 -29.32 13.09
C PHE A 92 14.79 -29.67 12.93
N CYS A 93 15.71 -28.90 13.54
CA CYS A 93 17.15 -29.13 13.54
C CYS A 93 17.75 -28.94 14.95
N PRO A 94 17.35 -29.78 15.94
CA PRO A 94 17.82 -29.65 17.32
C PRO A 94 19.34 -29.85 17.44
N GLN A 95 19.96 -29.22 18.44
CA GLN A 95 21.41 -29.30 18.65
C GLN A 95 21.93 -30.73 18.84
N SER A 96 21.12 -31.69 19.28
CA SER A 96 21.50 -33.11 19.32
C SER A 96 21.90 -33.65 17.94
N SER A 97 21.26 -33.19 16.87
CA SER A 97 21.58 -33.54 15.48
C SER A 97 22.83 -32.82 14.95
N LEU A 98 23.25 -31.72 15.60
CA LEU A 98 24.50 -31.02 15.36
C LEU A 98 25.62 -31.51 16.31
N VAL A 99 25.29 -32.22 17.39
CA VAL A 99 26.26 -32.85 18.30
C VAL A 99 26.77 -34.17 17.71
N ASP A 100 26.04 -34.77 16.78
CA ASP A 100 26.58 -35.86 15.96
C ASP A 100 27.88 -35.42 15.27
N SER A 101 27.98 -34.19 14.72
CA SER A 101 29.25 -33.69 14.15
C SER A 101 30.35 -33.40 15.18
N LYS A 102 30.08 -33.38 16.49
CA LYS A 102 31.13 -33.42 17.55
C LYS A 102 31.61 -34.85 17.83
N ASN A 103 30.77 -35.84 17.57
CA ASN A 103 31.09 -37.27 17.65
C ASN A 103 31.81 -37.77 16.39
N TYR A 104 31.70 -37.08 15.25
CA TYR A 104 32.44 -37.40 14.04
C TYR A 104 33.72 -36.54 13.90
N ILE A 105 34.78 -37.13 13.35
CA ILE A 105 35.91 -36.38 12.78
C ILE A 105 35.85 -36.60 11.27
N SER A 106 35.76 -35.52 10.51
CA SER A 106 35.70 -35.59 9.04
C SER A 106 37.01 -36.12 8.45
N VAL A 107 36.90 -36.92 7.39
CA VAL A 107 38.06 -37.35 6.60
C VAL A 107 38.81 -36.14 6.06
N GLY A 108 40.15 -36.17 6.09
CA GLY A 108 40.99 -35.07 5.60
C GLY A 108 41.11 -33.85 6.54
N SER A 109 40.54 -33.88 7.75
CA SER A 109 40.86 -32.87 8.78
C SER A 109 42.38 -32.86 9.02
N ASN A 110 43.05 -31.70 8.94
CA ASN A 110 44.51 -31.52 9.12
C ASN A 110 44.99 -31.80 10.57
N SER A 111 44.70 -32.99 11.10
CA SER A 111 45.20 -33.52 12.36
C SER A 111 46.25 -34.57 12.03
N PRO A 112 47.56 -34.23 12.12
CA PRO A 112 48.62 -35.18 11.82
C PRO A 112 48.53 -36.40 12.76
N GLY A 113 48.62 -37.61 12.19
CA GLY A 113 48.66 -38.85 12.97
C GLY A 113 47.29 -39.36 13.46
N THR A 114 46.17 -38.92 12.87
CA THR A 114 44.85 -39.53 13.08
C THR A 114 44.44 -40.40 11.88
N PHE A 115 43.75 -41.51 12.13
CA PHE A 115 43.25 -42.44 11.10
C PHE A 115 42.01 -43.20 11.59
N GLY A 116 41.21 -43.72 10.67
CA GLY A 116 39.99 -44.48 10.94
C GLY A 116 40.23 -45.99 10.92
N ILE A 117 39.64 -46.71 11.88
CA ILE A 117 39.58 -48.19 11.91
C ILE A 117 38.15 -48.60 12.28
N SER A 118 37.53 -49.43 11.44
CA SER A 118 36.16 -49.96 11.57
C SER A 118 35.13 -48.86 11.86
N GLY A 119 35.33 -47.68 11.28
CA GLY A 119 34.50 -46.49 11.48
C GLY A 119 34.73 -45.71 12.78
N THR A 120 35.76 -46.03 13.55
CA THR A 120 36.20 -45.28 14.75
C THR A 120 37.54 -44.60 14.52
N MET A 121 37.76 -43.44 15.15
CA MET A 121 38.96 -42.63 15.00
C MET A 121 40.02 -42.96 16.04
N TRP A 122 41.25 -43.13 15.58
CA TRP A 122 42.43 -43.45 16.36
C TRP A 122 43.54 -42.42 16.13
N SER A 123 44.42 -42.27 17.12
CA SER A 123 45.58 -41.37 17.06
C SER A 123 46.88 -42.10 17.39
N SER A 124 47.92 -41.84 16.61
CA SER A 124 49.31 -42.27 16.86
C SER A 124 50.17 -41.17 17.51
N ALA A 125 49.57 -40.07 18.00
CA ALA A 125 50.32 -38.92 18.51
C ALA A 125 51.23 -39.21 19.73
N LYS A 126 51.00 -40.29 20.47
CA LYS A 126 51.87 -40.76 21.58
C LYS A 126 52.53 -42.13 21.31
N SER A 127 52.52 -42.58 20.05
CA SER A 127 53.09 -43.87 19.66
C SER A 127 54.62 -43.85 19.79
N GLN A 128 55.18 -44.86 20.44
CA GLN A 128 56.63 -44.97 20.63
C GLN A 128 57.35 -45.54 19.41
N ASN A 129 56.63 -46.22 18.50
CA ASN A 129 57.16 -46.83 17.25
C ASN A 129 56.05 -46.99 16.21
N THR A 130 55.66 -45.92 15.53
CA THR A 130 54.53 -45.96 14.57
C THR A 130 54.89 -46.83 13.34
N PRO A 131 54.08 -47.83 12.97
CA PRO A 131 54.27 -48.61 11.75
C PRO A 131 54.44 -47.73 10.49
N SER A 132 55.36 -48.11 9.61
CA SER A 132 55.70 -47.35 8.39
C SER A 132 54.51 -47.20 7.43
N GLU A 133 53.60 -48.17 7.48
CA GLU A 133 52.37 -48.27 6.72
C GLU A 133 51.36 -47.18 7.15
N LEU A 134 51.27 -46.89 8.45
CA LEU A 134 50.41 -45.84 8.99
C LEU A 134 50.97 -44.42 8.75
N LEU A 135 52.29 -44.28 8.57
CA LEU A 135 52.93 -43.01 8.22
C LEU A 135 52.72 -42.61 6.75
N LYS A 136 52.49 -43.59 5.86
CA LYS A 136 52.21 -43.37 4.43
C LYS A 136 50.74 -43.14 4.13
N ALA A 137 49.86 -43.39 5.11
CA ALA A 137 48.42 -43.27 4.96
C ALA A 137 47.95 -41.80 5.00
N PRO A 138 46.94 -41.42 4.19
CA PRO A 138 46.35 -40.09 4.26
C PRO A 138 45.67 -39.85 5.62
N PHE A 139 45.78 -38.64 6.16
CA PHE A 139 45.24 -38.29 7.48
C PHE A 139 43.72 -38.43 7.55
N SER A 140 43.24 -38.92 8.69
CA SER A 140 41.82 -39.14 9.00
C SER A 140 41.08 -40.00 7.97
N SER A 141 41.79 -40.85 7.22
CA SER A 141 41.20 -41.79 6.26
C SER A 141 41.02 -43.18 6.85
N ASP A 142 40.19 -44.01 6.19
CA ASP A 142 39.97 -45.40 6.58
C ASP A 142 41.21 -46.27 6.31
N GLN A 143 41.76 -46.83 7.38
CA GLN A 143 42.91 -47.74 7.42
C GLN A 143 42.54 -49.11 7.98
N THR A 144 41.24 -49.44 8.02
CA THR A 144 40.72 -50.72 8.50
C THR A 144 41.42 -51.93 7.86
N ASN A 145 41.76 -51.81 6.57
CA ASN A 145 42.37 -52.89 5.79
C ASN A 145 43.85 -53.15 6.09
N LEU A 146 44.52 -52.31 6.91
CA LEU A 146 45.90 -52.56 7.34
C LEU A 146 45.99 -53.54 8.52
N PHE A 147 44.91 -53.68 9.30
CA PHE A 147 44.85 -54.47 10.52
C PHE A 147 44.15 -55.81 10.27
N GLN A 148 44.64 -56.87 10.90
CA GLN A 148 43.93 -58.14 10.91
C GLN A 148 42.60 -58.02 11.66
N HIS A 149 41.55 -58.64 11.12
CA HIS A 149 40.25 -58.71 11.78
C HIS A 149 40.23 -59.86 12.79
N ASP A 150 39.81 -59.59 14.02
CA ASP A 150 39.68 -60.60 15.08
C ASP A 150 38.51 -61.56 14.81
N GLY A 151 38.83 -62.69 14.17
CA GLY A 151 37.94 -63.85 14.08
C GLY A 151 36.83 -63.78 13.03
N ALA A 152 36.04 -64.86 12.98
CA ALA A 152 34.93 -65.01 12.04
C ALA A 152 33.77 -64.07 12.41
N PHE A 153 33.47 -63.11 11.53
CA PHE A 153 32.32 -62.21 11.66
C PHE A 153 31.04 -63.03 11.85
N LYS A 154 30.43 -62.97 13.04
CA LYS A 154 29.25 -63.78 13.42
C LYS A 154 28.07 -63.53 12.48
N GLU A 155 27.92 -62.28 12.04
CA GLU A 155 26.87 -61.82 11.13
C GLU A 155 27.07 -62.34 9.69
N CYS A 156 28.26 -62.84 9.36
CA CYS A 156 28.57 -63.45 8.07
C CYS A 156 28.37 -64.97 8.05
N GLN A 157 27.97 -65.62 9.17
CA GLN A 157 27.82 -67.08 9.27
C GLN A 157 26.43 -67.62 8.86
N ILE A 158 25.65 -66.81 8.13
CA ILE A 158 24.30 -67.18 7.70
C ILE A 158 24.39 -68.25 6.60
N PRO A 159 23.75 -69.44 6.75
CA PRO A 159 23.89 -70.56 5.79
C PRO A 159 23.45 -70.20 4.36
N SER A 160 22.40 -69.39 4.21
CA SER A 160 21.88 -68.96 2.91
C SER A 160 22.77 -67.97 2.16
N LEU A 161 23.85 -67.48 2.80
CA LEU A 161 24.72 -66.43 2.28
C LEU A 161 26.18 -66.88 2.06
N GLN A 162 26.53 -68.11 2.45
CA GLN A 162 27.91 -68.64 2.32
C GLN A 162 28.36 -68.82 0.86
N GLY A 163 27.42 -68.85 -0.08
CA GLY A 163 27.69 -68.96 -1.51
C GLY A 163 28.20 -67.66 -2.16
N PHE A 164 28.19 -66.53 -1.44
CA PHE A 164 28.59 -65.22 -1.98
C PHE A 164 30.01 -64.83 -1.56
N ALA A 165 30.81 -64.42 -2.54
CA ALA A 165 32.23 -64.11 -2.36
C ALA A 165 32.46 -62.94 -1.40
N ALA A 166 31.64 -61.90 -1.49
CA ALA A 166 31.72 -60.73 -0.62
C ALA A 166 31.50 -61.08 0.87
N ILE A 167 30.86 -62.21 1.16
CA ILE A 167 30.53 -62.67 2.52
C ILE A 167 31.60 -63.63 3.01
N ASN A 168 31.96 -64.64 2.20
CA ASN A 168 32.83 -65.75 2.60
C ASN A 168 34.34 -65.40 2.56
N GLN A 169 34.81 -64.57 1.61
CA GLN A 169 36.25 -64.33 1.45
C GLN A 169 36.83 -63.40 2.53
N SER A 170 37.98 -63.72 3.12
CA SER A 170 38.63 -62.81 4.07
C SER A 170 39.21 -61.57 3.37
N PRO A 171 38.98 -60.34 3.86
CA PRO A 171 39.60 -59.14 3.32
C PRO A 171 41.13 -59.14 3.44
N CYS A 172 41.66 -59.84 4.44
CA CYS A 172 43.10 -59.87 4.74
C CYS A 172 43.86 -60.95 3.98
N ASN A 173 43.19 -62.06 3.67
CA ASN A 173 43.74 -63.22 2.98
C ASN A 173 42.84 -63.57 1.76
N PRO A 174 42.87 -62.76 0.70
CA PRO A 174 42.15 -63.03 -0.53
C PRO A 174 42.60 -64.33 -1.22
N PRO A 175 41.75 -64.93 -2.07
CA PRO A 175 42.05 -66.18 -2.77
C PRO A 175 43.22 -66.09 -3.76
N ASN A 176 43.63 -64.86 -4.13
CA ASN A 176 44.72 -64.58 -5.07
C ASN A 176 46.12 -64.69 -4.43
N GLY A 177 46.21 -65.06 -3.14
CA GLY A 177 47.46 -65.27 -2.41
C GLY A 177 48.14 -63.98 -1.90
N ALA A 178 47.54 -62.81 -2.11
CA ALA A 178 48.05 -61.55 -1.57
C ALA A 178 47.77 -61.45 -0.06
N LYS A 179 48.72 -60.97 0.73
CA LYS A 179 48.52 -60.67 2.16
C LYS A 179 48.25 -59.18 2.31
N LEU A 180 46.98 -58.80 2.47
CA LEU A 180 46.52 -57.40 2.41
C LEU A 180 46.55 -56.69 3.79
N CYS A 181 46.52 -57.43 4.90
CA CYS A 181 46.59 -56.89 6.27
C CYS A 181 47.94 -57.20 6.95
N PRO A 182 48.93 -56.30 6.86
CA PRO A 182 50.27 -56.52 7.42
C PRO A 182 50.34 -56.39 8.95
N LEU A 183 49.40 -55.70 9.58
CA LEU A 183 49.40 -55.43 11.03
C LEU A 183 48.58 -56.46 11.80
N GLU A 184 48.95 -56.66 13.07
CA GLU A 184 48.21 -57.46 14.05
C GLU A 184 46.82 -56.86 14.32
N PRO A 185 45.90 -57.61 14.97
CA PRO A 185 44.60 -57.08 15.36
C PRO A 185 44.70 -55.83 16.24
N ILE A 186 43.69 -54.97 16.19
CA ILE A 186 43.73 -53.63 16.80
C ILE A 186 43.98 -53.67 18.32
N GLU A 187 43.46 -54.67 19.03
CA GLU A 187 43.67 -54.81 20.48
C GLU A 187 45.16 -55.06 20.81
N SER A 188 45.80 -55.95 20.05
CA SER A 188 47.23 -56.23 20.14
C SER A 188 48.08 -55.02 19.68
N ALA A 189 47.67 -54.38 18.59
CA ALA A 189 48.35 -53.21 18.05
C ALA A 189 48.26 -51.98 18.99
N GLN A 190 47.15 -51.83 19.72
CA GLN A 190 46.99 -50.79 20.74
C GLN A 190 48.03 -50.94 21.85
N ALA A 191 48.19 -52.14 22.39
CA ALA A 191 49.16 -52.41 23.45
C ALA A 191 50.61 -52.29 22.96
N LYS A 192 50.88 -52.70 21.71
CA LYS A 192 52.22 -52.73 21.11
C LYS A 192 52.74 -51.37 20.65
N TYR A 193 51.88 -50.55 20.06
CA TYR A 193 52.25 -49.27 19.45
C TYR A 193 51.73 -48.04 20.22
N GLY A 194 50.97 -48.23 21.30
CA GLY A 194 50.45 -47.12 22.10
C GLY A 194 49.39 -46.27 21.38
N LEU A 195 48.56 -46.89 20.54
CA LEU A 195 47.50 -46.21 19.80
C LEU A 195 46.39 -45.73 20.76
N ILE A 196 45.84 -44.54 20.51
CA ILE A 196 44.80 -43.95 21.36
C ILE A 196 43.46 -43.95 20.61
N ASN A 197 42.45 -44.58 21.19
CA ASN A 197 41.07 -44.50 20.70
C ASN A 197 40.46 -43.15 21.10
N LEU A 198 40.05 -42.35 20.12
CA LEU A 198 39.46 -41.02 20.35
C LEU A 198 37.97 -41.08 20.71
N LYS A 199 37.35 -42.26 20.67
CA LYS A 199 35.91 -42.52 20.89
C LYS A 199 34.99 -41.68 19.99
N LYS A 200 35.54 -41.21 18.87
CA LYS A 200 34.82 -40.49 17.82
C LYS A 200 34.71 -41.37 16.60
N SER A 201 33.63 -41.24 15.85
CA SER A 201 33.41 -41.95 14.61
C SER A 201 34.05 -41.22 13.43
N VAL A 202 34.38 -41.95 12.36
CA VAL A 202 34.88 -41.35 11.11
C VAL A 202 33.69 -40.80 10.33
N GLY A 203 33.71 -39.51 9.99
CA GLY A 203 32.69 -38.85 9.18
C GLY A 203 33.14 -38.66 7.75
N TYR A 204 32.36 -39.12 6.79
CA TYR A 204 32.57 -38.86 5.36
C TYR A 204 31.55 -37.85 4.87
N ASP A 205 31.98 -36.94 4.01
CA ASP A 205 31.10 -36.15 3.17
C ASP A 205 30.91 -36.81 1.80
N TRP A 206 29.89 -36.42 1.04
CA TRP A 206 29.62 -37.04 -0.27
C TRP A 206 30.77 -36.87 -1.26
N ASN A 207 31.55 -35.80 -1.12
CA ASN A 207 32.72 -35.51 -1.96
C ASN A 207 33.94 -36.39 -1.63
N ASP A 208 33.99 -36.99 -0.43
CA ASP A 208 35.10 -37.83 0.01
C ASP A 208 35.01 -39.28 -0.53
N LEU A 209 33.85 -39.65 -1.06
CA LEU A 209 33.55 -41.00 -1.51
C LEU A 209 34.05 -41.22 -2.95
N THR A 210 35.12 -42.00 -3.08
CA THR A 210 35.61 -42.45 -4.40
C THR A 210 34.78 -43.61 -4.95
N ALA A 211 34.96 -43.96 -6.24
CA ALA A 211 34.13 -44.93 -6.96
C ALA A 211 34.04 -46.36 -6.36
N ARG A 212 34.85 -46.69 -5.35
CA ARG A 212 34.89 -47.99 -4.68
C ARG A 212 34.37 -47.96 -3.24
N TYR A 213 33.82 -46.83 -2.82
CA TYR A 213 33.07 -46.70 -1.58
C TYR A 213 31.57 -46.86 -1.86
N LEU A 214 30.86 -47.47 -0.93
CA LEU A 214 29.43 -47.72 -1.03
C LEU A 214 28.74 -47.28 0.25
N VAL A 215 27.62 -46.58 0.14
CA VAL A 215 26.79 -46.21 1.29
C VAL A 215 25.61 -47.16 1.38
N ILE A 216 25.47 -47.83 2.52
CA ILE A 216 24.30 -48.67 2.84
C ILE A 216 23.78 -48.26 4.22
N ASP A 217 22.56 -47.74 4.24
CA ASP A 217 21.86 -47.33 5.47
C ASP A 217 22.64 -46.29 6.30
N GLY A 218 23.29 -45.34 5.61
CA GLY A 218 24.07 -44.28 6.24
C GLY A 218 25.48 -44.67 6.70
N LEU A 219 25.85 -45.96 6.60
CA LEU A 219 27.21 -46.44 6.81
C LEU A 219 28.00 -46.42 5.50
N VAL A 220 29.25 -45.97 5.57
CA VAL A 220 30.19 -45.95 4.44
C VAL A 220 31.03 -47.21 4.49
N LEU A 221 31.02 -47.96 3.38
CA LEU A 221 31.75 -49.21 3.21
C LEU A 221 32.89 -49.03 2.22
N ASN A 222 34.10 -49.43 2.59
CA ASN A 222 35.28 -49.43 1.72
C ASN A 222 35.42 -50.79 1.03
N LEU A 223 34.99 -50.88 -0.23
CA LEU A 223 35.02 -52.12 -1.00
C LEU A 223 36.31 -52.30 -1.82
N ASN A 224 37.31 -51.44 -1.62
CA ASN A 224 38.62 -51.57 -2.28
C ASN A 224 39.24 -52.98 -2.16
N PRO A 225 39.30 -53.62 -0.97
CA PRO A 225 39.91 -54.93 -0.82
C PRO A 225 39.16 -56.01 -1.60
N TYR A 226 37.83 -55.93 -1.60
CA TYR A 226 36.96 -56.89 -2.28
C TYR A 226 37.11 -56.83 -3.80
N ILE A 227 37.09 -55.61 -4.37
CA ILE A 227 37.24 -55.40 -5.81
C ILE A 227 38.67 -55.69 -6.30
N GLN A 228 39.69 -55.45 -5.47
CA GLN A 228 41.07 -55.86 -5.77
C GLN A 228 41.24 -57.39 -5.74
N ALA A 229 40.60 -58.07 -4.79
CA ALA A 229 40.62 -59.53 -4.70
C ALA A 229 39.87 -60.20 -5.87
N ASN A 230 38.78 -59.57 -6.34
CA ASN A 230 37.94 -60.08 -7.43
C ASN A 230 37.83 -59.03 -8.54
N PRO A 231 38.80 -58.95 -9.48
CA PRO A 231 38.77 -57.94 -10.53
C PRO A 231 37.62 -58.16 -11.52
N ASN A 232 37.26 -59.42 -11.81
CA ASN A 232 36.21 -59.79 -12.76
C ASN A 232 34.89 -60.15 -12.05
N PRO A 233 33.71 -59.93 -12.69
CA PRO A 233 32.42 -60.35 -12.16
C PRO A 233 32.33 -61.85 -11.90
N ILE A 234 31.69 -62.24 -10.81
CA ILE A 234 31.53 -63.64 -10.41
C ILE A 234 30.16 -64.15 -10.90
N PRO A 235 30.09 -65.17 -11.78
CA PRO A 235 28.82 -65.71 -12.25
C PRO A 235 27.97 -66.24 -11.10
N ASN A 236 26.66 -65.97 -11.13
CA ASN A 236 25.66 -66.41 -10.13
C ASN A 236 25.81 -65.84 -8.70
N ASP A 237 26.69 -64.84 -8.49
CA ASP A 237 26.77 -64.11 -7.23
C ASP A 237 25.93 -62.82 -7.29
N VAL A 238 24.75 -62.86 -6.67
CA VAL A 238 23.82 -61.72 -6.65
C VAL A 238 24.35 -60.52 -5.85
N VAL A 239 25.21 -60.76 -4.86
CA VAL A 239 25.80 -59.71 -4.02
C VAL A 239 26.92 -59.01 -4.79
N ASP A 240 27.78 -59.77 -5.49
CA ASP A 240 28.80 -59.22 -6.39
C ASP A 240 28.15 -58.41 -7.53
N ALA A 241 27.08 -58.93 -8.13
CA ALA A 241 26.33 -58.24 -9.17
C ALA A 241 25.77 -56.90 -8.66
N ALA A 242 25.16 -56.88 -7.46
CA ALA A 242 24.62 -55.66 -6.86
C ALA A 242 25.71 -54.62 -6.50
N ILE A 243 26.86 -55.08 -5.98
CA ILE A 243 28.02 -54.22 -5.71
C ILE A 243 28.54 -53.59 -7.01
N ARG A 244 28.74 -54.40 -8.05
CA ARG A 244 29.25 -53.92 -9.34
C ARG A 244 28.25 -53.07 -10.09
N GLU A 245 26.97 -53.35 -9.99
CA GLU A 245 25.91 -52.49 -10.53
C GLU A 245 26.01 -51.09 -9.90
N ALA A 246 26.19 -51.02 -8.58
CA ALA A 246 26.36 -49.74 -7.90
C ALA A 246 27.64 -49.01 -8.35
N ILE A 247 28.78 -49.71 -8.40
CA ILE A 247 30.08 -49.13 -8.80
C ILE A 247 30.08 -48.67 -10.27
N ASN A 248 29.66 -49.53 -11.20
CA ASN A 248 29.70 -49.25 -12.65
C ASN A 248 28.76 -48.10 -13.03
N ASN A 249 27.60 -47.99 -12.38
CA ASN A 249 26.65 -46.91 -12.60
C ASN A 249 26.93 -45.67 -11.74
N LYS A 250 28.05 -45.65 -10.99
CA LYS A 250 28.42 -44.57 -10.05
C LYS A 250 27.32 -44.25 -9.03
N ILE A 251 26.55 -45.26 -8.62
CA ILE A 251 25.53 -45.16 -7.57
C ILE A 251 26.22 -45.33 -6.23
N ILE A 252 26.44 -44.21 -5.52
CA ILE A 252 27.14 -44.19 -4.24
C ILE A 252 26.23 -44.68 -3.09
N ASP A 253 24.94 -44.32 -3.10
CA ASP A 253 23.95 -44.82 -2.11
C ASP A 253 23.23 -46.05 -2.67
N ALA A 254 23.70 -47.23 -2.28
CA ALA A 254 23.12 -48.51 -2.70
C ALA A 254 22.07 -49.05 -1.72
N THR A 255 21.65 -48.25 -0.73
CA THR A 255 20.63 -48.65 0.25
C THR A 255 19.38 -49.20 -0.44
N ARG A 256 18.91 -48.53 -1.51
CA ARG A 256 17.72 -48.98 -2.26
C ARG A 256 17.94 -50.31 -2.99
N ILE A 257 19.14 -50.55 -3.52
CA ILE A 257 19.49 -51.79 -4.27
C ILE A 257 19.46 -52.97 -3.29
N PHE A 258 20.09 -52.82 -2.13
CA PHE A 258 20.19 -53.89 -1.13
C PHE A 258 18.89 -54.14 -0.37
N LEU A 259 18.05 -53.12 -0.15
CA LEU A 259 16.75 -53.30 0.52
C LEU A 259 15.67 -53.91 -0.38
N ARG A 260 15.86 -53.93 -1.70
CA ARG A 260 14.84 -54.40 -2.66
C ARG A 260 14.65 -55.92 -2.64
N GLN A 261 15.71 -56.68 -2.39
CA GLN A 261 15.68 -58.14 -2.39
C GLN A 261 15.95 -58.68 -0.98
N PRO A 262 15.17 -59.67 -0.49
CA PRO A 262 15.37 -60.24 0.85
C PRO A 262 16.77 -60.83 1.07
N LEU A 263 17.37 -61.40 0.02
CA LEU A 263 18.70 -62.01 0.07
C LEU A 263 19.81 -60.96 0.20
N LEU A 264 19.72 -59.86 -0.56
CA LEU A 264 20.62 -58.71 -0.42
C LEU A 264 20.42 -57.99 0.92
N LYS A 265 19.18 -57.87 1.40
CA LYS A 265 18.89 -57.27 2.70
C LYS A 265 19.55 -58.06 3.84
N SER A 266 19.57 -59.39 3.72
CA SER A 266 20.19 -60.28 4.71
C SER A 266 21.72 -60.22 4.70
N SER A 267 22.36 -59.79 3.60
CA SER A 267 23.81 -59.61 3.53
C SER A 267 24.31 -58.29 4.11
N ILE A 268 23.42 -57.30 4.31
CA ILE A 268 23.76 -55.98 4.83
C ILE A 268 24.56 -56.03 6.15
N PRO A 269 24.15 -56.78 7.20
CA PRO A 269 24.88 -56.76 8.47
C PRO A 269 26.31 -57.29 8.36
N CYS A 270 26.51 -58.33 7.54
CA CYS A 270 27.84 -58.87 7.26
C CYS A 270 28.71 -57.85 6.51
N LEU A 271 28.18 -57.24 5.44
CA LEU A 271 28.90 -56.24 4.65
C LEU A 271 29.26 -55.00 5.49
N GLN A 272 28.34 -54.58 6.36
CA GLN A 272 28.57 -53.49 7.30
C GLN A 272 29.69 -53.83 8.27
N ASN A 273 29.67 -54.97 8.96
CA ASN A 273 30.74 -55.27 9.92
C ASN A 273 32.11 -55.51 9.26
N LYS A 274 32.13 -56.03 8.04
CA LYS A 274 33.36 -56.42 7.34
C LYS A 274 34.04 -55.27 6.60
N TYR A 275 33.28 -54.36 6.01
CA TYR A 275 33.81 -53.29 5.15
C TYR A 275 33.56 -51.88 5.70
N LYS A 276 33.07 -51.72 6.94
CA LYS A 276 32.79 -50.41 7.52
C LYS A 276 34.03 -49.53 7.60
N ALA A 277 33.96 -48.41 6.89
CA ALA A 277 34.96 -47.35 6.88
C ALA A 277 34.56 -46.18 7.80
N GLY A 278 33.27 -45.90 7.91
CA GLY A 278 32.76 -44.77 8.69
C GLY A 278 31.26 -44.54 8.52
N HIS A 279 30.83 -43.35 8.91
CA HIS A 279 29.44 -42.89 8.77
C HIS A 279 29.39 -41.74 7.77
N LEU A 280 28.30 -41.68 7.00
CA LEU A 280 28.06 -40.53 6.15
C LEU A 280 27.53 -39.38 7.01
N SER A 281 28.15 -38.21 6.91
CA SER A 281 27.71 -36.96 7.56
C SER A 281 26.40 -36.48 6.92
N LYS A 282 25.27 -37.12 7.26
CA LYS A 282 23.94 -36.73 6.76
C LYS A 282 23.35 -35.68 7.70
N ALA A 283 23.03 -34.49 7.17
CA ALA A 283 22.09 -33.60 7.83
C ALA A 283 20.72 -34.32 7.94
N THR A 284 20.05 -34.23 9.09
CA THR A 284 18.72 -34.84 9.25
C THR A 284 17.73 -34.28 8.22
N THR A 285 16.71 -35.07 7.84
CA THR A 285 15.66 -34.62 6.90
C THR A 285 14.97 -33.34 7.36
N GLY A 286 14.82 -33.17 8.68
CA GLY A 286 14.35 -31.92 9.30
C GLY A 286 15.29 -30.74 9.01
N CYS A 287 16.59 -30.87 9.28
CA CYS A 287 17.58 -29.84 8.96
C CYS A 287 17.63 -29.50 7.45
N PHE A 288 17.46 -30.50 6.57
CA PHE A 288 17.35 -30.26 5.13
C PHE A 288 16.08 -29.46 4.77
N GLY A 289 14.93 -29.83 5.34
CA GLY A 289 13.67 -29.11 5.15
C GLY A 289 13.74 -27.66 5.58
N VAL A 290 14.38 -27.36 6.71
CA VAL A 290 14.64 -25.99 7.19
C VAL A 290 15.49 -25.20 6.19
N LYS A 291 16.61 -25.79 5.73
CA LYS A 291 17.50 -25.16 4.75
C LYS A 291 16.74 -24.86 3.45
N LEU A 292 15.96 -25.81 2.96
CA LEU A 292 15.15 -25.62 1.74
C LEU A 292 14.10 -24.51 1.92
N PHE A 293 13.41 -24.48 3.06
CA PHE A 293 12.45 -23.42 3.38
C PHE A 293 13.08 -22.04 3.35
N PHE A 294 14.27 -21.85 3.95
CA PHE A 294 14.96 -20.56 3.92
C PHE A 294 15.44 -20.17 2.53
N ILE A 295 15.94 -21.12 1.74
CA ILE A 295 16.34 -20.84 0.35
C ILE A 295 15.14 -20.37 -0.47
N ILE A 296 14.01 -21.08 -0.39
CA ILE A 296 12.77 -20.69 -1.10
C ILE A 296 12.29 -19.33 -0.59
N SER A 297 12.24 -19.12 0.72
CA SER A 297 11.80 -17.85 1.33
C SER A 297 12.70 -16.69 0.90
N MET A 298 14.01 -16.89 0.88
CA MET A 298 14.98 -15.91 0.40
C MET A 298 14.75 -15.57 -1.07
N ILE A 299 14.57 -16.57 -1.95
CA ILE A 299 14.30 -16.35 -3.37
C ILE A 299 13.01 -15.54 -3.56
N VAL A 300 11.95 -15.85 -2.81
CA VAL A 300 10.67 -15.13 -2.89
C VAL A 300 10.82 -13.68 -2.41
N ILE A 301 11.39 -13.46 -1.22
CA ILE A 301 11.58 -12.12 -0.65
C ILE A 301 12.46 -11.28 -1.56
N LEU A 302 13.60 -11.83 -1.99
CA LEU A 302 14.52 -11.14 -2.88
C LEU A 302 13.88 -10.86 -4.24
N GLY A 303 13.09 -11.79 -4.79
CA GLY A 303 12.34 -11.59 -6.02
C GLY A 303 11.34 -10.44 -5.93
N ILE A 304 10.61 -10.30 -4.81
CA ILE A 304 9.68 -9.18 -4.57
C ILE A 304 10.45 -7.86 -4.43
N VAL A 305 11.53 -7.83 -3.66
CA VAL A 305 12.34 -6.61 -3.45
C VAL A 305 12.98 -6.15 -4.77
N LEU A 306 13.61 -7.06 -5.51
CA LEU A 306 14.26 -6.74 -6.79
C LEU A 306 13.24 -6.37 -7.87
N SER A 307 12.07 -7.03 -7.92
CA SER A 307 11.05 -6.65 -8.90
C SER A 307 10.50 -5.25 -8.65
N ARG A 308 10.20 -4.87 -7.40
CA ARG A 308 9.79 -3.50 -7.06
C ARG A 308 10.86 -2.48 -7.44
N PHE A 309 12.11 -2.78 -7.11
CA PHE A 309 13.25 -1.94 -7.46
C PHE A 309 13.40 -1.76 -8.98
N LEU A 310 13.46 -2.86 -9.74
CA LEU A 310 13.64 -2.83 -11.19
C LEU A 310 12.48 -2.11 -11.88
N MET A 311 11.25 -2.36 -11.46
CA MET A 311 10.06 -1.68 -11.99
C MET A 311 10.06 -0.19 -11.68
N ALA A 312 10.48 0.23 -10.49
CA ALA A 312 10.63 1.64 -10.16
C ALA A 312 11.69 2.33 -11.04
N VAL A 313 12.83 1.67 -11.31
CA VAL A 313 13.85 2.17 -12.25
C VAL A 313 13.30 2.25 -13.67
N VAL A 314 12.60 1.21 -14.15
CA VAL A 314 11.95 1.20 -15.47
C VAL A 314 10.94 2.33 -15.58
N PHE A 315 10.14 2.56 -14.55
CA PHE A 315 9.18 3.66 -14.50
C PHE A 315 9.89 5.00 -14.65
N ASP A 316 10.90 5.27 -13.83
CA ASP A 316 11.65 6.53 -13.86
C ASP A 316 12.31 6.76 -15.22
N TRP A 317 13.03 5.77 -15.73
CA TRP A 317 13.83 5.89 -16.95
C TRP A 317 13.04 5.85 -18.25
N LEU A 318 11.94 5.09 -18.33
CA LEU A 318 11.24 4.80 -19.60
C LEU A 318 9.82 5.37 -19.69
N ILE A 319 9.12 5.50 -18.56
CA ILE A 319 7.69 5.85 -18.51
C ILE A 319 7.49 7.31 -18.08
N SER A 320 8.11 7.71 -16.97
CA SER A 320 7.83 8.98 -16.29
C SER A 320 7.97 10.19 -17.22
N PHE A 321 9.06 10.26 -17.99
CA PHE A 321 9.33 11.38 -18.88
C PHE A 321 8.35 11.43 -20.07
N LYS A 322 7.81 10.29 -20.52
CA LYS A 322 6.85 10.25 -21.64
C LYS A 322 5.49 10.77 -21.21
N LEU A 323 5.13 10.59 -19.94
CA LEU A 323 3.85 11.04 -19.38
C LEU A 323 3.73 12.56 -19.41
N ALA A 324 4.77 13.28 -18.99
CA ALA A 324 4.72 14.73 -18.80
C ALA A 324 5.03 15.56 -20.07
N ARG A 325 5.27 14.91 -21.22
CA ARG A 325 5.53 15.60 -22.49
C ARG A 325 4.34 16.44 -22.92
N PRO A 326 4.55 17.60 -23.57
CA PRO A 326 3.44 18.34 -24.19
C PRO A 326 2.67 17.43 -25.16
N PRO A 327 1.32 17.41 -25.10
CA PRO A 327 0.53 16.58 -25.98
C PRO A 327 0.67 17.03 -27.44
N PRO A 328 0.75 16.09 -28.40
CA PRO A 328 0.76 16.44 -29.82
C PRO A 328 -0.58 17.07 -30.22
N LYS A 329 -0.55 18.04 -31.15
CA LYS A 329 -1.74 18.76 -31.64
C LYS A 329 -2.89 17.86 -32.12
N SER A 330 -2.59 16.64 -32.57
CA SER A 330 -3.59 15.65 -33.01
C SER A 330 -4.37 15.00 -31.86
N LYS A 331 -3.83 15.02 -30.64
CA LYS A 331 -4.50 14.49 -29.43
C LYS A 331 -5.30 15.55 -28.69
N THR A 332 -5.04 16.83 -28.95
CA THR A 332 -5.78 17.94 -28.38
C THR A 332 -7.10 18.13 -29.14
N GLN A 333 -8.18 17.66 -28.53
CA GLN A 333 -9.53 17.76 -29.07
C GLN A 333 -10.21 19.02 -28.53
N PRO A 334 -10.97 19.76 -29.36
CA PRO A 334 -11.70 20.94 -28.93
C PRO A 334 -12.70 20.61 -27.82
N ILE A 335 -12.93 21.56 -26.91
CA ILE A 335 -13.94 21.40 -25.84
C ILE A 335 -15.33 21.27 -26.48
N VAL A 336 -16.05 20.18 -26.19
CA VAL A 336 -17.40 19.92 -26.71
C VAL A 336 -18.40 19.88 -25.56
N VAL A 337 -19.33 20.82 -25.57
CA VAL A 337 -20.44 20.90 -24.61
C VAL A 337 -21.49 19.84 -24.94
N SER A 338 -22.13 19.30 -23.90
CA SER A 338 -23.32 18.47 -24.09
C SER A 338 -24.46 19.31 -24.66
N ARG A 339 -24.82 19.07 -25.93
CA ARG A 339 -25.92 19.78 -26.63
C ARG A 339 -27.29 19.56 -25.98
N SER A 340 -27.42 18.59 -25.08
CA SER A 340 -28.67 18.27 -24.35
C SER A 340 -28.85 19.04 -23.04
N SER A 341 -27.85 19.80 -22.61
CA SER A 341 -27.90 20.56 -21.36
C SER A 341 -28.86 21.76 -21.45
N PRO A 342 -29.73 22.02 -20.45
CA PRO A 342 -30.71 23.10 -20.49
C PRO A 342 -30.11 24.51 -20.64
N TRP A 343 -28.93 24.72 -20.08
CA TRP A 343 -28.19 25.99 -20.14
C TRP A 343 -27.47 26.21 -21.48
N ALA A 344 -27.30 25.19 -22.32
CA ALA A 344 -26.71 25.33 -23.65
C ALA A 344 -27.57 26.22 -24.58
N ILE A 345 -28.89 26.25 -24.36
CA ILE A 345 -29.84 27.07 -25.15
C ILE A 345 -29.68 28.57 -24.83
N HIS A 346 -29.24 28.92 -23.62
CA HIS A 346 -29.07 30.31 -23.21
C HIS A 346 -27.84 31.01 -23.81
N GLN A 347 -26.83 30.26 -24.28
CA GLN A 347 -25.67 30.83 -24.98
C GLN A 347 -26.07 31.58 -26.28
N ASN A 348 -27.06 31.07 -27.02
CA ASN A 348 -27.54 31.73 -28.22
C ASN A 348 -28.40 32.98 -27.93
N ALA A 349 -28.99 33.09 -26.74
CA ALA A 349 -29.81 34.24 -26.34
C ALA A 349 -28.97 35.39 -25.77
N SER A 350 -27.91 35.11 -25.01
CA SER A 350 -26.98 36.15 -24.51
C SER A 350 -26.05 36.70 -25.57
N MET A 351 -25.79 35.95 -26.66
CA MET A 351 -25.09 36.48 -27.84
C MET A 351 -26.00 37.28 -28.80
N SER A 352 -27.34 37.14 -28.72
CA SER A 352 -28.27 37.82 -29.64
C SER A 352 -28.98 39.05 -29.05
N SER A 353 -28.80 39.37 -27.77
CA SER A 353 -29.35 40.58 -27.15
C SER A 353 -28.35 41.71 -26.89
N PHE A 354 -27.07 41.52 -27.25
CA PHE A 354 -26.10 42.61 -27.41
C PHE A 354 -25.76 42.79 -28.89
N GLY A 355 -26.79 43.14 -29.66
CA GLY A 355 -26.64 43.63 -31.02
C GLY A 355 -26.09 45.06 -30.99
N ALA A 356 -24.93 45.26 -31.61
CA ALA A 356 -24.50 46.46 -32.31
C ALA A 356 -25.00 47.82 -31.76
N SER A 357 -24.29 48.36 -30.77
CA SER A 357 -24.15 49.82 -30.65
C SER A 357 -22.86 50.15 -29.92
N ASN A 358 -22.02 50.96 -30.57
CA ASN A 358 -20.75 51.52 -30.10
C ASN A 358 -20.61 51.64 -28.58
N SER A 359 -19.76 50.80 -27.98
CA SER A 359 -19.18 51.07 -26.67
C SER A 359 -17.69 50.75 -26.71
N SER A 360 -16.89 51.81 -26.69
CA SER A 360 -15.43 51.83 -26.55
C SER A 360 -15.01 51.41 -25.13
N LEU A 361 -15.08 50.11 -24.85
CA LEU A 361 -14.41 49.47 -23.71
C LEU A 361 -13.52 48.35 -24.28
N PRO A 362 -12.26 48.17 -23.83
CA PRO A 362 -11.37 47.16 -24.39
C PRO A 362 -11.90 45.76 -24.05
N GLY A 363 -12.58 45.16 -25.02
CA GLY A 363 -13.20 43.84 -24.91
C GLY A 363 -12.14 42.75 -24.90
N VAL A 364 -12.10 41.99 -23.80
CA VAL A 364 -11.47 40.67 -23.74
C VAL A 364 -12.29 39.74 -24.64
N ASN A 365 -11.87 39.63 -25.91
CA ASN A 365 -12.23 38.48 -26.73
C ASN A 365 -11.68 37.25 -26.00
N VAL A 366 -12.54 36.40 -25.44
CA VAL A 366 -12.11 35.09 -24.93
C VAL A 366 -11.66 34.28 -26.14
N ASN A 367 -10.37 34.34 -26.43
CA ASN A 367 -9.69 33.41 -27.32
C ASN A 367 -9.74 32.04 -26.63
N LEU A 368 -10.85 31.31 -26.78
CA LEU A 368 -10.98 29.93 -26.32
C LEU A 368 -9.93 29.10 -27.07
N ASN A 369 -8.73 29.03 -26.51
CA ASN A 369 -7.67 28.21 -27.03
C ASN A 369 -8.14 26.75 -26.89
N SER A 370 -8.56 26.14 -28.00
CA SER A 370 -9.36 24.91 -28.00
C SER A 370 -8.64 23.69 -27.40
N SER A 371 -7.36 23.83 -27.06
CA SER A 371 -6.46 22.80 -26.58
C SER A 371 -6.29 22.71 -25.06
N GLU A 372 -6.72 23.70 -24.27
CA GLU A 372 -6.50 23.71 -22.81
C GLU A 372 -7.75 23.23 -22.05
N LEU A 373 -7.54 22.47 -20.96
CA LEU A 373 -8.64 21.95 -20.13
C LEU A 373 -8.98 22.94 -19.01
N PHE A 374 -10.26 23.25 -18.85
CA PHE A 374 -10.75 23.99 -17.69
C PHE A 374 -10.52 23.18 -16.41
N THR A 375 -9.78 23.78 -15.48
CA THR A 375 -9.26 23.12 -14.28
C THR A 375 -9.67 23.85 -13.01
N VAL A 376 -10.24 23.12 -12.07
CA VAL A 376 -10.54 23.62 -10.72
C VAL A 376 -9.35 23.35 -9.80
N LEU A 377 -8.93 24.35 -9.03
CA LEU A 377 -7.89 24.25 -8.02
C LEU A 377 -8.57 24.29 -6.64
N LEU A 378 -8.89 23.11 -6.10
CA LEU A 378 -9.57 22.95 -4.82
C LEU A 378 -8.56 23.07 -3.67
N VAL A 379 -8.80 24.03 -2.77
CA VAL A 379 -8.07 24.17 -1.51
C VAL A 379 -9.06 24.07 -0.35
N THR A 380 -8.84 23.12 0.55
CA THR A 380 -9.65 22.98 1.77
C THR A 380 -8.90 23.54 2.97
N CYS A 381 -9.49 24.53 3.62
CA CYS A 381 -8.95 25.21 4.80
C CYS A 381 -9.77 24.82 6.04
N TYR A 382 -9.12 24.70 7.17
CA TYR A 382 -9.72 24.42 8.47
C TYR A 382 -9.29 25.42 9.54
N SER A 383 -8.01 25.39 9.93
CA SER A 383 -7.46 26.19 11.04
C SER A 383 -6.07 26.73 10.71
N GLU A 384 -5.66 26.66 9.45
CA GLU A 384 -4.39 27.16 8.96
C GLU A 384 -4.33 28.69 9.10
N GLY A 385 -3.14 29.22 9.40
CA GLY A 385 -2.89 30.65 9.48
C GLY A 385 -2.71 31.33 8.12
N GLU A 386 -2.70 32.66 8.12
CA GLU A 386 -2.61 33.47 6.89
C GLU A 386 -1.36 33.15 6.06
N SER A 387 -0.19 33.01 6.70
CA SER A 387 1.07 32.75 6.00
C SER A 387 1.02 31.46 5.17
N SER A 388 0.42 30.40 5.73
CA SER A 388 0.23 29.11 5.07
C SER A 388 -0.75 29.20 3.91
N ILE A 389 -1.94 29.75 4.17
CA ILE A 389 -3.02 29.88 3.19
C ILE A 389 -2.56 30.76 2.01
N ARG A 390 -1.98 31.93 2.31
CA ARG A 390 -1.43 32.84 1.32
C ARG A 390 -0.34 32.15 0.50
N CYS A 391 0.60 31.44 1.13
CA CYS A 391 1.65 30.72 0.41
C CYS A 391 1.08 29.70 -0.59
N THR A 392 0.07 28.94 -0.18
CA THR A 392 -0.61 27.96 -1.03
C THR A 392 -1.31 28.65 -2.22
N ILE A 393 -2.15 29.65 -1.96
CA ILE A 393 -2.92 30.34 -3.02
C ILE A 393 -2.00 31.10 -3.98
N GLU A 394 -0.98 31.80 -3.49
CA GLU A 394 0.01 32.48 -4.33
C GLU A 394 0.77 31.49 -5.22
N SER A 395 1.10 30.31 -4.69
CA SER A 395 1.79 29.28 -5.47
C SER A 395 0.93 28.69 -6.58
N LEU A 396 -0.38 28.56 -6.33
CA LEU A 396 -1.36 28.11 -7.32
C LEU A 396 -1.66 29.18 -8.37
N ALA A 397 -1.75 30.45 -7.97
CA ALA A 397 -1.93 31.55 -8.90
C ALA A 397 -0.74 31.66 -9.86
N SER A 398 0.48 31.48 -9.33
CA SER A 398 1.74 31.58 -10.08
C SER A 398 2.07 30.38 -10.98
N THR A 399 1.19 29.39 -11.12
CA THR A 399 1.46 28.25 -12.02
C THR A 399 1.42 28.66 -13.50
N GLU A 400 2.27 28.05 -14.31
CA GLU A 400 2.39 28.21 -15.77
C GLU A 400 1.20 27.61 -16.53
N TYR A 401 -0.01 28.09 -16.26
CA TYR A 401 -1.26 27.68 -16.89
C TYR A 401 -2.21 28.89 -16.98
N GLY A 402 -3.00 28.97 -18.05
CA GLY A 402 -3.86 30.12 -18.35
C GLY A 402 -4.79 30.50 -17.20
N ASP A 403 -4.78 31.77 -16.81
CA ASP A 403 -5.63 32.31 -15.74
C ASP A 403 -7.12 32.21 -16.09
N ASP A 404 -7.45 32.24 -17.39
CA ASP A 404 -8.79 32.07 -17.96
C ASP A 404 -9.27 30.60 -17.97
N HIS A 405 -8.37 29.64 -17.79
CA HIS A 405 -8.67 28.20 -17.78
C HIS A 405 -8.53 27.58 -16.38
N LYS A 406 -8.22 28.37 -15.35
CA LYS A 406 -8.11 27.89 -13.96
C LYS A 406 -9.04 28.66 -13.01
N LEU A 407 -9.72 27.93 -12.14
CA LEU A 407 -10.60 28.47 -11.11
C LEU A 407 -10.06 28.08 -9.74
N LEU A 408 -9.70 29.06 -8.90
CA LEU A 408 -9.40 28.81 -7.50
C LEU A 408 -10.71 28.57 -6.73
N PHE A 409 -10.84 27.40 -6.11
CA PHE A 409 -12.02 27.00 -5.35
C PHE A 409 -11.60 26.70 -3.92
N ILE A 410 -11.78 27.68 -3.04
CA ILE A 410 -11.34 27.62 -1.65
C ILE A 410 -12.54 27.29 -0.78
N VAL A 411 -12.42 26.32 0.13
CA VAL A 411 -13.48 25.97 1.08
C VAL A 411 -12.97 26.09 2.50
N ALA A 412 -13.51 27.03 3.27
CA ALA A 412 -13.25 27.17 4.70
C ALA A 412 -14.25 26.31 5.50
N ASP A 413 -13.74 25.30 6.20
CA ASP A 413 -14.53 24.31 6.92
C ASP A 413 -14.95 24.76 8.32
N GLY A 414 -15.97 25.62 8.35
CA GLY A 414 -16.54 26.18 9.57
C GLY A 414 -15.92 27.52 9.95
N ILE A 415 -16.53 28.18 10.92
CA ILE A 415 -16.03 29.44 11.48
C ILE A 415 -15.06 29.11 12.60
N ILE A 416 -13.78 28.96 12.25
CA ILE A 416 -12.73 28.45 13.14
C ILE A 416 -11.55 29.43 13.18
N THR A 417 -11.01 29.63 14.38
CA THR A 417 -9.76 30.36 14.62
C THR A 417 -8.70 29.38 15.16
N GLY A 418 -7.64 29.17 14.38
CA GLY A 418 -6.54 28.29 14.81
C GLY A 418 -5.78 28.86 16.02
N SER A 419 -5.24 27.98 16.87
CA SER A 419 -4.42 28.38 18.01
C SER A 419 -3.25 29.27 17.57
N GLY A 420 -3.13 30.47 18.15
CA GLY A 420 -2.09 31.45 17.82
C GLY A 420 -2.38 32.33 16.61
N ASN A 421 -3.59 32.29 16.04
CA ASN A 421 -4.04 33.23 15.01
C ASN A 421 -4.97 34.29 15.60
N ASP A 422 -4.84 35.54 15.15
CA ASP A 422 -5.70 36.66 15.57
C ASP A 422 -7.04 36.72 14.82
N ARG A 423 -7.13 36.06 13.66
CA ARG A 423 -8.28 36.09 12.75
C ARG A 423 -8.78 34.68 12.45
N SER A 424 -10.07 34.56 12.15
CA SER A 424 -10.65 33.29 11.73
C SER A 424 -10.15 32.89 10.34
N THR A 425 -10.02 31.59 10.08
CA THR A 425 -9.60 31.06 8.78
C THR A 425 -10.52 31.53 7.63
N PRO A 426 -11.86 31.56 7.78
CA PRO A 426 -12.73 32.16 6.76
C PRO A 426 -12.43 33.62 6.45
N ASP A 427 -12.20 34.46 7.47
CA ASP A 427 -11.94 35.88 7.27
C ASP A 427 -10.63 36.08 6.49
N ILE A 428 -9.60 35.31 6.86
CA ILE A 428 -8.33 35.27 6.12
C ILE A 428 -8.57 34.92 4.64
N CYS A 429 -9.38 33.90 4.34
CA CYS A 429 -9.65 33.51 2.96
C CYS A 429 -10.41 34.60 2.17
N VAL A 430 -11.35 35.30 2.80
CA VAL A 430 -12.13 36.36 2.16
C VAL A 430 -11.30 37.63 1.98
N ASP A 431 -10.45 37.99 2.93
CA ASP A 431 -9.56 39.16 2.86
C ASP A 431 -8.51 39.05 1.74
N LEU A 432 -8.17 37.83 1.33
CA LEU A 432 -7.29 37.57 0.19
C LEU A 432 -7.97 37.82 -1.17
N LEU A 433 -9.31 37.92 -1.21
CA LEU A 433 -10.10 38.00 -2.42
C LEU A 433 -10.44 39.45 -2.78
N GLU A 434 -10.18 39.85 -4.02
CA GLU A 434 -10.80 41.05 -4.61
C GLU A 434 -12.24 40.70 -5.00
N ILE A 435 -13.18 41.00 -4.12
CA ILE A 435 -14.60 40.63 -4.29
C ILE A 435 -15.21 41.38 -5.48
N ASP A 436 -15.96 40.66 -6.32
CA ASP A 436 -16.73 41.27 -7.39
C ASP A 436 -17.89 42.10 -6.79
N PRO A 437 -18.07 43.38 -7.18
CA PRO A 437 -19.13 44.24 -6.67
C PRO A 437 -20.55 43.65 -6.83
N ALA A 438 -20.77 42.75 -7.80
CA ALA A 438 -22.04 42.07 -7.97
C ALA A 438 -22.36 41.07 -6.83
N PHE A 439 -21.37 40.67 -6.03
CA PHE A 439 -21.47 39.61 -5.02
C PHE A 439 -20.92 39.99 -3.64
N GLU A 440 -20.83 41.28 -3.32
CA GLU A 440 -20.20 41.80 -2.09
C GLU A 440 -20.77 41.20 -0.79
N ASN A 441 -22.10 41.01 -0.73
CA ASN A 441 -22.79 40.51 0.46
C ASN A 441 -23.51 39.18 0.18
N PRO A 442 -22.84 38.02 0.26
CA PRO A 442 -23.46 36.74 -0.02
C PRO A 442 -24.36 36.26 1.11
N GLU A 443 -25.56 35.80 0.74
CA GLU A 443 -26.49 35.16 1.67
C GLU A 443 -26.06 33.71 1.99
N PRO A 444 -26.28 33.21 3.22
CA PRO A 444 -26.09 31.81 3.54
C PRO A 444 -27.03 30.91 2.73
N MET A 445 -26.47 29.94 2.01
CA MET A 445 -27.22 28.99 1.19
C MET A 445 -27.19 27.59 1.81
N SER A 446 -28.37 26.97 1.92
CA SER A 446 -28.50 25.62 2.51
C SER A 446 -27.98 24.53 1.57
N TYR A 447 -27.36 23.51 2.16
CA TYR A 447 -26.94 22.29 1.48
C TYR A 447 -27.03 21.07 2.42
N ILE A 448 -26.91 19.88 1.83
CA ILE A 448 -26.89 18.61 2.57
C ILE A 448 -25.43 18.24 2.83
N ALA A 449 -25.04 18.27 4.10
CA ALA A 449 -23.69 17.99 4.55
C ALA A 449 -23.46 16.52 4.92
N VAL A 450 -22.19 16.14 4.92
CA VAL A 450 -21.67 14.84 5.31
C VAL A 450 -21.62 14.77 6.85
N ALA A 451 -22.79 14.66 7.48
CA ALA A 451 -22.96 14.58 8.93
C ALA A 451 -24.03 13.54 9.34
N ALA A 452 -24.30 13.43 10.63
CA ALA A 452 -25.36 12.57 11.18
C ALA A 452 -26.44 13.39 11.91
N GLY A 453 -27.71 12.97 11.83
CA GLY A 453 -28.82 13.63 12.53
C GLY A 453 -29.09 15.05 12.00
N ALA A 454 -29.53 15.96 12.87
CA ALA A 454 -29.88 17.34 12.48
C ALA A 454 -28.73 18.09 11.80
N LYS A 455 -27.48 17.73 12.14
CA LYS A 455 -26.24 18.28 11.59
C LYS A 455 -26.07 18.08 10.07
N GLN A 456 -26.90 17.23 9.44
CA GLN A 456 -26.92 17.06 7.98
C GLN A 456 -27.41 18.30 7.23
N HIS A 457 -28.18 19.19 7.89
CA HIS A 457 -28.46 20.51 7.35
C HIS A 457 -27.30 21.44 7.71
N ASN A 458 -26.65 22.02 6.70
CA ASN A 458 -25.64 23.05 6.89
C ASN A 458 -25.88 24.19 5.90
N MET A 459 -25.29 25.36 6.16
CA MET A 459 -25.35 26.52 5.28
C MET A 459 -23.93 27.03 4.97
N ALA A 460 -23.74 27.55 3.77
CA ALA A 460 -22.48 28.16 3.36
C ALA A 460 -22.71 29.47 2.60
N LYS A 461 -21.81 30.42 2.79
CA LYS A 461 -21.74 31.67 2.02
C LYS A 461 -20.71 31.48 0.89
N VAL A 462 -21.02 31.99 -0.29
CA VAL A 462 -20.13 31.90 -1.46
C VAL A 462 -19.65 33.29 -1.80
N TYR A 463 -18.36 33.58 -1.65
CA TYR A 463 -17.73 34.81 -2.10
C TYR A 463 -17.11 34.56 -3.47
N ALA A 464 -17.25 35.53 -4.38
CA ALA A 464 -16.82 35.41 -5.76
C ALA A 464 -16.05 36.67 -6.16
N GLY A 465 -14.90 36.50 -6.80
CA GLY A 465 -14.01 37.59 -7.13
C GLY A 465 -12.75 37.11 -7.85
N HIS A 466 -11.67 37.88 -7.72
CA HIS A 466 -10.38 37.56 -8.31
C HIS A 466 -9.27 37.58 -7.26
N PHE A 467 -8.29 36.69 -7.43
CA PHE A 467 -7.06 36.72 -6.65
C PHE A 467 -5.94 37.28 -7.53
N ASN A 468 -5.36 38.40 -7.09
CA ASN A 468 -4.31 39.09 -7.83
C ASN A 468 -2.93 38.78 -7.25
N HIS A 469 -2.01 38.27 -8.07
CA HIS A 469 -0.63 38.02 -7.65
C HIS A 469 0.34 38.10 -8.83
N LYS A 470 1.34 39.00 -8.74
CA LYS A 470 2.45 39.12 -9.72
C LYS A 470 2.00 39.14 -11.19
N GLY A 471 0.95 39.91 -11.49
CA GLY A 471 0.41 40.02 -12.85
C GLY A 471 -0.58 38.92 -13.23
N HIS A 472 -0.78 37.91 -12.38
CA HIS A 472 -1.88 36.97 -12.51
C HIS A 472 -3.15 37.53 -11.87
N ARG A 473 -4.30 37.33 -12.53
CA ARG A 473 -5.63 37.71 -12.04
C ARG A 473 -6.55 36.51 -12.18
N VAL A 474 -6.58 35.67 -11.16
CA VAL A 474 -7.20 34.34 -11.22
C VAL A 474 -8.63 34.39 -10.68
N PRO A 475 -9.63 33.94 -11.44
CA PRO A 475 -11.00 33.79 -10.95
C PRO A 475 -11.03 32.90 -9.69
N THR A 476 -11.66 33.39 -8.63
CA THR A 476 -11.62 32.75 -7.32
C THR A 476 -12.98 32.73 -6.66
N ILE A 477 -13.32 31.56 -6.09
CA ILE A 477 -14.51 31.34 -5.27
C ILE A 477 -14.07 30.88 -3.89
N VAL A 478 -14.59 31.53 -2.86
CA VAL A 478 -14.39 31.16 -1.45
C VAL A 478 -15.74 30.73 -0.87
N VAL A 479 -15.85 29.46 -0.50
CA VAL A 479 -17.01 28.88 0.17
C VAL A 479 -16.75 28.83 1.66
N VAL A 480 -17.50 29.61 2.43
CA VAL A 480 -17.42 29.66 3.89
C VAL A 480 -18.58 28.87 4.47
N LYS A 481 -18.31 27.71 5.07
CA LYS A 481 -19.34 26.97 5.81
C LYS A 481 -19.62 27.70 7.11
N CYS A 482 -20.87 28.07 7.33
CA CYS A 482 -21.25 28.91 8.47
C CYS A 482 -22.19 28.22 9.46
N GLY A 483 -22.74 27.04 9.16
CA GLY A 483 -23.72 26.41 10.06
C GLY A 483 -25.10 26.98 9.85
N THR A 484 -26.10 26.34 10.45
CA THR A 484 -27.44 26.94 10.52
C THR A 484 -27.45 28.09 11.54
N PRO A 485 -28.49 28.95 11.55
CA PRO A 485 -28.60 30.02 12.55
C PRO A 485 -28.60 29.49 13.99
N GLU A 486 -29.10 28.27 14.23
CA GLU A 486 -29.10 27.64 15.55
C GLU A 486 -27.70 27.16 15.99
N GLU A 487 -26.79 26.93 15.05
CA GLU A 487 -25.42 26.46 15.34
C GLU A 487 -24.42 27.60 15.58
N GLN A 488 -24.83 28.88 15.45
CA GLN A 488 -23.91 30.02 15.58
C GLN A 488 -23.32 30.16 17.00
N SER A 489 -24.03 29.70 18.02
CA SER A 489 -23.54 29.67 19.40
C SER A 489 -22.70 28.43 19.73
N ALA A 490 -22.57 27.48 18.79
CA ALA A 490 -21.77 26.27 18.99
C ALA A 490 -20.27 26.60 18.89
N PRO A 491 -19.38 25.81 19.51
CA PRO A 491 -17.94 26.08 19.48
C PRO A 491 -17.31 26.00 18.08
N LYS A 492 -17.96 25.29 17.13
CA LYS A 492 -17.44 25.07 15.77
C LYS A 492 -18.57 25.18 14.73
N PRO A 493 -19.16 26.37 14.50
CA PRO A 493 -20.29 26.53 13.60
C PRO A 493 -19.95 26.09 12.17
N GLY A 494 -20.81 25.25 11.57
CA GLY A 494 -20.66 24.83 10.17
C GLY A 494 -19.53 23.84 9.86
N ASN A 495 -18.71 23.47 10.84
CA ASN A 495 -17.61 22.51 10.63
C ASN A 495 -18.13 21.08 10.44
N ARG A 496 -17.66 20.42 9.37
CA ARG A 496 -18.03 19.04 8.99
C ARG A 496 -16.88 18.18 8.46
N GLY A 497 -15.65 18.70 8.50
CA GLY A 497 -14.44 18.01 8.08
C GLY A 497 -14.09 18.22 6.60
N LYS A 498 -12.83 17.93 6.27
CA LYS A 498 -12.27 18.02 4.91
C LYS A 498 -13.08 17.24 3.87
N ARG A 499 -13.57 16.06 4.23
CA ARG A 499 -14.39 15.22 3.34
C ARG A 499 -15.69 15.89 2.91
N ASP A 500 -16.37 16.58 3.83
CA ASP A 500 -17.56 17.40 3.48
C ASP A 500 -17.18 18.52 2.50
N SER A 501 -16.03 19.17 2.72
CA SER A 501 -15.53 20.23 1.81
C SER A 501 -15.30 19.72 0.39
N GLN A 502 -14.69 18.53 0.24
CA GLN A 502 -14.50 17.88 -1.06
C GLN A 502 -15.84 17.47 -1.68
N ILE A 503 -16.79 16.98 -0.87
CA ILE A 503 -18.12 16.56 -1.32
C ILE A 503 -18.95 17.74 -1.83
N ILE A 504 -18.81 18.97 -1.30
CA ILE A 504 -19.47 20.16 -1.88
C ILE A 504 -19.12 20.28 -3.36
N LEU A 505 -17.83 20.21 -3.71
CA LEU A 505 -17.38 20.28 -5.10
C LEU A 505 -17.83 19.06 -5.92
N MET A 506 -17.66 17.85 -5.38
CA MET A 506 -18.01 16.62 -6.09
C MET A 506 -19.51 16.52 -6.38
N ASN A 507 -20.38 16.84 -5.41
CA ASN A 507 -21.84 16.90 -5.59
C ASN A 507 -22.23 17.97 -6.61
N PHE A 508 -21.64 19.16 -6.52
CA PHE A 508 -21.93 20.25 -7.45
C PHE A 508 -21.66 19.82 -8.90
N PHE A 509 -20.45 19.33 -9.20
CA PHE A 509 -20.12 18.87 -10.56
C PHE A 509 -20.87 17.61 -10.98
N SER A 510 -21.22 16.72 -10.03
CA SER A 510 -22.10 15.56 -10.32
C SER A 510 -23.48 16.02 -10.78
N ARG A 511 -24.11 16.93 -10.03
CA ARG A 511 -25.44 17.49 -10.35
C ARG A 511 -25.43 18.26 -11.66
N VAL A 512 -24.37 19.02 -11.93
CA VAL A 512 -24.17 19.70 -13.23
C VAL A 512 -24.03 18.67 -14.36
N THR A 513 -23.21 17.64 -14.21
CA THR A 513 -22.96 16.64 -15.26
C THR A 513 -24.21 15.85 -15.63
N TYR A 514 -25.06 15.51 -14.65
CA TYR A 514 -26.30 14.75 -14.85
C TYR A 514 -27.55 15.60 -15.06
N ASN A 515 -27.43 16.93 -14.97
CA ASN A 515 -28.57 17.85 -14.87
C ASN A 515 -29.58 17.35 -13.81
N ASP A 516 -29.07 17.04 -12.61
CA ASP A 516 -29.89 16.59 -11.49
C ASP A 516 -30.38 17.79 -10.65
N ARG A 517 -31.22 17.53 -9.65
CA ARG A 517 -31.73 18.54 -8.74
C ARG A 517 -30.59 19.12 -7.88
N MET A 518 -30.50 20.45 -7.90
CA MET A 518 -29.54 21.28 -7.21
C MET A 518 -30.09 21.77 -5.87
N THR A 519 -29.20 21.87 -4.88
CA THR A 519 -29.43 22.63 -3.64
C THR A 519 -29.34 24.13 -3.90
N PRO A 520 -29.82 24.99 -2.99
CA PRO A 520 -29.61 26.43 -3.08
C PRO A 520 -28.12 26.79 -3.25
N LEU A 521 -27.22 26.11 -2.51
CA LEU A 521 -25.78 26.34 -2.61
C LEU A 521 -25.24 26.02 -4.02
N ASP A 522 -25.64 24.89 -4.61
CA ASP A 522 -25.18 24.52 -5.95
C ASP A 522 -25.61 25.54 -7.01
N TYR A 523 -26.85 26.05 -6.92
CA TYR A 523 -27.33 27.05 -7.86
C TYR A 523 -26.59 28.38 -7.70
N ASP A 524 -26.25 28.78 -6.48
CA ASP A 524 -25.47 29.99 -6.24
C ASP A 524 -24.02 29.85 -6.76
N LEU A 525 -23.39 28.69 -6.53
CA LEU A 525 -22.11 28.33 -7.15
C LEU A 525 -22.18 28.38 -8.67
N PHE A 526 -23.23 27.81 -9.27
CA PHE A 526 -23.41 27.80 -10.72
C PHE A 526 -23.40 29.22 -11.30
N LYS A 527 -24.20 30.13 -10.74
CA LYS A 527 -24.27 31.53 -11.21
C LYS A 527 -22.93 32.24 -11.08
N LYS A 528 -22.27 32.10 -9.93
CA LYS A 528 -21.01 32.80 -9.63
C LYS A 528 -19.86 32.29 -10.49
N ILE A 529 -19.75 30.97 -10.67
CA ILE A 529 -18.77 30.37 -11.61
C ILE A 529 -19.03 30.86 -13.03
N HIS A 530 -20.29 30.82 -13.48
CA HIS A 530 -20.65 31.26 -14.83
C HIS A 530 -20.33 32.74 -15.07
N HIS A 531 -20.59 33.60 -14.09
CA HIS A 531 -20.26 35.02 -14.15
C HIS A 531 -18.75 35.27 -14.19
N LEU A 532 -17.96 34.61 -13.34
CA LEU A 532 -16.51 34.83 -13.25
C LEU A 532 -15.76 34.24 -14.45
N MET A 533 -16.12 33.04 -14.89
CA MET A 533 -15.38 32.30 -15.92
C MET A 533 -15.88 32.58 -17.34
N ASN A 534 -17.03 33.25 -17.50
CA ASN A 534 -17.75 33.40 -18.77
C ASN A 534 -18.07 32.07 -19.49
N VAL A 535 -17.93 30.93 -18.80
CA VAL A 535 -18.29 29.59 -19.26
C VAL A 535 -19.09 28.88 -18.20
N THR A 536 -19.99 27.98 -18.62
CA THR A 536 -20.79 27.21 -17.68
C THR A 536 -19.94 26.14 -16.97
N PRO A 537 -20.27 25.76 -15.73
CA PRO A 537 -19.47 24.80 -14.95
C PRO A 537 -19.27 23.42 -15.63
N ASP A 538 -20.12 23.05 -16.59
CA ASP A 538 -19.95 21.82 -17.37
C ASP A 538 -18.75 21.86 -18.33
N TYR A 539 -18.07 22.99 -18.51
CA TYR A 539 -16.80 23.06 -19.25
C TYR A 539 -15.62 22.47 -18.47
N PHE A 540 -15.71 22.42 -17.13
CA PHE A 540 -14.62 21.90 -16.30
C PHE A 540 -14.46 20.39 -16.44
N GLU A 541 -13.22 19.94 -16.64
CA GLU A 541 -12.87 18.54 -16.84
C GLU A 541 -11.95 17.99 -15.75
N ILE A 542 -11.21 18.88 -15.06
CA ILE A 542 -10.12 18.52 -14.15
C ILE A 542 -10.31 19.22 -12.80
N VAL A 543 -9.95 18.52 -11.72
CA VAL A 543 -9.79 19.10 -10.38
C VAL A 543 -8.41 18.73 -9.83
N LEU A 544 -7.64 19.73 -9.43
CA LEU A 544 -6.45 19.58 -8.59
C LEU A 544 -6.87 19.83 -7.14
N MET A 545 -6.58 18.88 -6.25
CA MET A 545 -6.80 18.99 -4.80
C MET A 545 -5.47 19.27 -4.12
N VAL A 546 -5.46 20.32 -3.29
CA VAL A 546 -4.28 20.80 -2.58
C VAL A 546 -4.63 21.12 -1.13
N ASP A 547 -3.78 20.72 -0.20
CA ASP A 547 -3.92 21.09 1.22
C ASP A 547 -3.47 22.55 1.42
N ALA A 548 -4.09 23.27 2.36
CA ALA A 548 -3.83 24.69 2.61
C ALA A 548 -2.42 25.04 3.15
N ASP A 549 -1.58 24.03 3.38
CA ASP A 549 -0.18 24.10 3.81
C ASP A 549 0.82 23.59 2.75
N THR A 550 0.40 23.60 1.48
CA THR A 550 1.17 23.04 0.36
C THR A 550 1.51 24.10 -0.69
N LYS A 551 2.81 24.27 -0.92
CA LYS A 551 3.36 25.14 -1.98
C LYS A 551 3.59 24.35 -3.26
N VAL A 552 2.87 24.70 -4.33
CA VAL A 552 3.01 24.07 -5.66
C VAL A 552 4.09 24.76 -6.49
N TYR A 553 4.87 23.99 -7.26
CA TYR A 553 5.87 24.58 -8.16
C TYR A 553 5.22 25.12 -9.45
N PRO A 554 5.75 26.19 -10.07
CA PRO A 554 5.10 26.87 -11.18
C PRO A 554 4.76 25.96 -12.38
N ASP A 555 5.64 25.05 -12.74
CA ASP A 555 5.50 24.12 -13.85
C ASP A 555 4.52 22.96 -13.58
N SER A 556 4.19 22.72 -12.32
CA SER A 556 3.62 21.45 -11.90
C SER A 556 2.17 21.25 -12.34
N LEU A 557 1.35 22.30 -12.34
CA LEU A 557 -0.02 22.22 -12.87
C LEU A 557 -0.03 21.81 -14.36
N ARG A 558 0.81 22.47 -15.17
CA ARG A 558 0.98 22.18 -16.60
C ARG A 558 1.45 20.75 -16.84
N LEU A 559 2.42 20.25 -16.06
CA LEU A 559 2.93 18.88 -16.20
C LEU A 559 1.87 17.82 -15.87
N LEU A 560 1.07 18.03 -14.83
CA LEU A 560 -0.04 17.14 -14.47
C LEU A 560 -1.10 17.11 -15.57
N ILE A 561 -1.49 18.28 -16.11
CA ILE A 561 -2.49 18.39 -17.20
C ILE A 561 -1.99 17.71 -18.47
N ASN A 562 -0.71 17.89 -18.84
CA ASN A 562 -0.09 17.20 -19.97
C ASN A 562 -0.23 15.68 -19.86
N CYS A 563 0.01 15.11 -18.68
CA CYS A 563 -0.16 13.67 -18.44
C CYS A 563 -1.60 13.22 -18.71
N VAL A 564 -2.58 13.95 -18.16
CA VAL A 564 -3.99 13.64 -18.34
C VAL A 564 -4.40 13.74 -19.81
N GLN A 565 -3.92 14.75 -20.54
CA GLN A 565 -4.20 14.91 -21.97
C GLN A 565 -3.54 13.83 -22.84
N ASN A 566 -2.34 13.36 -22.48
CA ASN A 566 -1.62 12.33 -23.24
C ASN A 566 -2.28 10.95 -23.21
N ASP A 567 -2.94 10.61 -22.10
CA ASP A 567 -3.60 9.32 -21.87
C ASP A 567 -5.03 9.51 -21.29
N PRO A 568 -6.08 9.27 -22.10
CA PRO A 568 -7.47 9.42 -21.67
C PRO A 568 -7.93 8.37 -20.65
N LEU A 569 -7.16 7.29 -20.43
CA LEU A 569 -7.44 6.29 -19.41
C LEU A 569 -7.02 6.73 -18.00
N ILE A 570 -6.16 7.75 -17.88
CA ILE A 570 -5.77 8.27 -16.57
C ILE A 570 -6.97 8.97 -15.93
N MET A 571 -7.42 8.44 -14.80
CA MET A 571 -8.54 9.00 -14.02
C MET A 571 -8.09 9.89 -12.87
N GLY A 572 -6.88 9.65 -12.36
CA GLY A 572 -6.26 10.48 -11.33
C GLY A 572 -4.75 10.28 -11.28
N LEU A 573 -4.05 11.25 -10.76
CA LEU A 573 -2.60 11.22 -10.63
C LEU A 573 -2.10 12.11 -9.48
N CYS A 574 -0.88 11.90 -9.02
CA CYS A 574 -0.25 12.76 -8.01
C CYS A 574 1.19 13.11 -8.37
N GLY A 575 1.67 14.23 -7.87
CA GLY A 575 3.07 14.65 -8.02
C GLY A 575 3.96 14.21 -6.86
N GLU A 576 5.24 14.57 -6.92
CA GLU A 576 6.20 14.38 -5.83
C GLU A 576 5.95 15.40 -4.71
N THR A 577 5.69 14.90 -3.51
CA THR A 577 5.57 15.73 -2.31
C THR A 577 6.92 15.81 -1.60
N ARG A 578 7.50 17.00 -1.53
CA ARG A 578 8.77 17.26 -0.83
C ARG A 578 8.53 17.99 0.48
N ILE A 579 9.44 17.80 1.43
CA ILE A 579 9.42 18.50 2.71
C ILE A 579 10.07 19.88 2.56
N ALA A 580 9.42 20.92 3.10
CA ALA A 580 9.96 22.29 3.15
C ALA A 580 10.94 22.47 4.33
N ASN A 581 10.52 22.08 5.53
CA ASN A 581 11.21 22.27 6.82
C ASN A 581 12.19 21.13 7.18
N LYS A 582 13.00 20.67 6.21
CA LYS A 582 13.84 19.45 6.32
C LYS A 582 14.87 19.46 7.47
N ARG A 583 15.24 20.65 7.95
CA ARG A 583 16.34 20.86 8.91
C ARG A 583 15.91 21.54 10.20
N ASP A 584 14.62 21.80 10.34
CA ASP A 584 14.08 22.59 11.45
C ASP A 584 14.15 21.80 12.77
N SER A 585 14.03 20.46 12.72
CA SER A 585 14.22 19.61 13.90
C SER A 585 14.74 18.22 13.53
N TRP A 586 15.16 17.44 14.53
CA TRP A 586 15.50 16.03 14.33
C TRP A 586 14.29 15.20 13.87
N VAL A 587 13.07 15.62 14.24
CA VAL A 587 11.82 14.97 13.84
C VAL A 587 11.54 15.21 12.36
N THR A 588 11.82 16.41 11.83
CA THR A 588 11.69 16.67 10.39
C THR A 588 12.75 15.93 9.59
N ALA A 589 13.98 15.82 10.12
CA ALA A 589 15.09 15.14 9.48
C ALA A 589 14.83 13.65 9.21
N ILE A 590 14.23 12.91 10.17
CA ILE A 590 13.95 11.47 10.01
C ILE A 590 12.85 11.17 8.99
N GLN A 591 12.06 12.16 8.57
CA GLN A 591 10.96 12.02 7.61
C GLN A 591 11.38 12.21 6.15
N VAL A 592 12.50 12.87 5.89
CA VAL A 592 12.90 13.27 4.52
C VAL A 592 13.04 12.08 3.58
N PHE A 593 13.72 11.02 4.02
CA PHE A 593 13.93 9.84 3.21
C PHE A 593 12.66 8.98 3.08
N GLU A 594 11.81 8.94 4.11
CA GLU A 594 10.54 8.22 4.09
C GLU A 594 9.58 8.78 3.02
N TYR A 595 9.48 10.12 2.92
CA TYR A 595 8.74 10.78 1.85
C TYR A 595 9.34 10.49 0.47
N TYR A 596 10.66 10.47 0.36
CA TYR A 596 11.34 10.18 -0.91
C TYR A 596 11.08 8.75 -1.39
N ILE A 597 11.31 7.75 -0.52
CA ILE A 597 11.22 6.34 -0.89
C ILE A 597 9.77 5.91 -1.16
N SER A 598 8.78 6.45 -0.43
CA SER A 598 7.36 6.18 -0.67
C SER A 598 6.90 6.63 -2.07
N HIS A 599 7.42 7.76 -2.58
CA HIS A 599 7.10 8.23 -3.93
C HIS A 599 7.90 7.49 -5.02
N HIS A 600 9.22 7.47 -4.91
CA HIS A 600 10.10 7.01 -5.99
C HIS A 600 10.19 5.48 -6.10
N LEU A 601 10.14 4.74 -4.98
CA LEU A 601 10.08 3.28 -5.00
C LEU A 601 8.63 2.79 -5.00
N GLY A 602 7.82 3.23 -4.04
CA GLY A 602 6.44 2.77 -3.85
C GLY A 602 5.56 3.12 -5.05
N LYS A 603 5.23 4.41 -5.21
CA LYS A 603 4.34 4.85 -6.30
C LYS A 603 4.93 4.69 -7.68
N GLY A 604 6.26 4.76 -7.82
CA GLY A 604 6.97 4.45 -9.06
C GLY A 604 6.69 3.01 -9.53
N PHE A 605 6.82 2.04 -8.63
CA PHE A 605 6.45 0.64 -8.89
C PHE A 605 4.96 0.50 -9.25
N GLU A 606 4.05 1.07 -8.44
CA GLU A 606 2.60 0.94 -8.67
C GLU A 606 2.16 1.58 -10.00
N SER A 607 2.85 2.64 -10.43
CA SER A 607 2.57 3.33 -11.69
C SER A 607 2.91 2.51 -12.93
N VAL A 608 3.81 1.52 -12.84
CA VAL A 608 4.04 0.57 -13.95
C VAL A 608 2.76 -0.19 -14.27
N PHE A 609 1.96 -0.52 -13.26
CA PHE A 609 0.66 -1.19 -13.41
C PHE A 609 -0.49 -0.20 -13.64
N GLY A 610 -0.24 1.11 -13.60
CA GLY A 610 -1.26 2.14 -13.64
C GLY A 610 -2.24 2.06 -12.46
N GLY A 611 -1.79 1.54 -11.31
CA GLY A 611 -2.65 1.22 -10.16
C GLY A 611 -2.15 1.81 -8.86
N VAL A 612 -1.69 3.07 -8.85
CA VAL A 612 -1.28 3.77 -7.62
C VAL A 612 -2.39 3.67 -6.57
N THR A 613 -2.06 3.09 -5.42
CA THR A 613 -3.05 2.68 -4.40
C THR A 613 -3.46 3.82 -3.46
N CYS A 614 -2.69 4.91 -3.47
CA CYS A 614 -2.94 6.10 -2.66
C CYS A 614 -2.48 7.37 -3.37
N LEU A 615 -3.43 8.25 -3.73
CA LEU A 615 -3.14 9.62 -4.15
C LEU A 615 -3.19 10.53 -2.91
N PRO A 616 -2.11 11.26 -2.54
CA PRO A 616 -2.11 12.11 -1.36
C PRO A 616 -3.01 13.33 -1.53
N GLY A 617 -3.79 13.68 -0.50
CA GLY A 617 -4.67 14.85 -0.53
C GLY A 617 -3.94 16.19 -0.70
N CYS A 618 -2.69 16.28 -0.23
CA CYS A 618 -1.90 17.51 -0.35
C CYS A 618 -1.58 17.93 -1.80
N PHE A 619 -1.48 16.97 -2.74
CA PHE A 619 -1.13 17.28 -4.13
C PHE A 619 -1.52 16.16 -5.09
N CYS A 620 -2.81 16.10 -5.43
CA CYS A 620 -3.35 15.13 -6.39
C CYS A 620 -4.35 15.77 -7.34
N MET A 621 -4.49 15.19 -8.53
CA MET A 621 -5.38 15.64 -9.58
C MET A 621 -6.30 14.50 -10.00
N TYR A 622 -7.58 14.80 -10.19
CA TYR A 622 -8.58 13.88 -10.69
C TYR A 622 -9.30 14.45 -11.90
N ARG A 623 -9.77 13.58 -12.78
CA ARG A 623 -10.77 13.95 -13.78
C ARG A 623 -12.13 14.10 -13.10
N LEU A 624 -12.81 15.20 -13.38
CA LEU A 624 -14.25 15.34 -13.14
C LEU A 624 -15.02 14.40 -14.06
N LYS A 625 -14.66 14.43 -15.35
CA LYS A 625 -15.23 13.60 -16.40
C LYS A 625 -14.18 13.28 -17.46
N ALA A 626 -14.41 12.20 -18.21
CA ALA A 626 -13.56 11.75 -19.31
C ALA A 626 -14.42 11.54 -20.55
N ARG A 627 -13.86 11.78 -21.74
CA ARG A 627 -14.59 11.56 -23.00
C ARG A 627 -14.77 10.07 -23.30
N LYS A 628 -15.91 9.73 -23.90
CA LYS A 628 -16.24 8.42 -24.48
C LYS A 628 -16.64 8.62 -25.94
N GLY A 629 -15.68 8.48 -26.85
CA GLY A 629 -15.88 8.87 -28.24
C GLY A 629 -16.07 10.39 -28.40
N ASP A 630 -16.70 10.80 -29.51
CA ASP A 630 -16.72 12.22 -29.91
C ASP A 630 -17.77 13.07 -29.20
N ASN A 631 -18.87 12.46 -28.72
CA ASN A 631 -20.05 13.19 -28.22
C ASN A 631 -20.50 12.79 -26.81
N ASP A 632 -19.85 11.82 -26.16
CA ASP A 632 -20.30 11.29 -24.87
C ASP A 632 -19.24 11.48 -23.77
N TRP A 633 -19.69 11.56 -22.52
CA TRP A 633 -18.88 11.83 -21.34
C TRP A 633 -19.13 10.78 -20.26
N VAL A 634 -18.04 10.22 -19.73
CA VAL A 634 -18.07 9.38 -18.53
C VAL A 634 -17.69 10.23 -17.33
N PRO A 635 -18.56 10.40 -16.33
CA PRO A 635 -18.16 11.02 -15.08
C PRO A 635 -17.17 10.10 -14.35
N ILE A 636 -16.15 10.71 -13.76
CA ILE A 636 -15.04 10.01 -13.11
C ILE A 636 -15.19 10.18 -11.59
N ILE A 637 -14.62 11.23 -10.99
CA ILE A 637 -14.81 11.49 -9.56
C ILE A 637 -16.24 11.98 -9.24
N THR A 638 -16.98 12.46 -10.24
CA THR A 638 -18.36 12.96 -10.09
C THR A 638 -19.43 11.89 -10.30
N LYS A 639 -19.03 10.63 -10.47
CA LYS A 639 -19.96 9.50 -10.63
C LYS A 639 -20.84 9.36 -9.38
N PRO A 640 -22.18 9.28 -9.50
CA PRO A 640 -23.08 9.34 -8.34
C PRO A 640 -22.83 8.25 -7.31
N GLU A 641 -22.47 7.04 -7.75
CA GLU A 641 -22.13 5.93 -6.86
C GLU A 641 -20.91 6.26 -5.98
N ILE A 642 -19.88 6.88 -6.56
CA ILE A 642 -18.67 7.29 -5.83
C ILE A 642 -19.00 8.40 -4.85
N VAL A 643 -19.77 9.40 -5.29
CA VAL A 643 -20.17 10.53 -4.43
C VAL A 643 -21.03 10.04 -3.26
N GLN A 644 -21.95 9.10 -3.49
CA GLN A 644 -22.79 8.51 -2.46
C GLN A 644 -21.97 7.70 -1.44
N GLU A 645 -21.10 6.79 -1.90
CA GLU A 645 -20.24 6.01 -0.99
C GLU A 645 -19.26 6.91 -0.22
N TYR A 646 -18.70 7.93 -0.88
CA TYR A 646 -17.80 8.89 -0.23
C TYR A 646 -18.51 9.80 0.78
N SER A 647 -19.82 10.05 0.59
CA SER A 647 -20.67 10.80 1.51
C SER A 647 -21.16 10.01 2.73
N GLN A 648 -20.83 8.73 2.85
CA GLN A 648 -21.34 7.89 3.93
C GLN A 648 -20.81 8.30 5.32
N ASN A 649 -21.74 8.53 6.24
CA ASN A 649 -21.47 8.94 7.64
C ASN A 649 -21.95 7.94 8.69
N VAL A 650 -22.67 6.90 8.27
CA VAL A 650 -23.11 5.86 9.20
C VAL A 650 -21.93 4.92 9.41
N VAL A 651 -21.36 4.98 10.61
CA VAL A 651 -20.19 4.21 10.99
C VAL A 651 -20.53 3.34 12.19
N GLU A 652 -20.52 2.03 11.99
CA GLU A 652 -20.91 1.08 13.05
C GLU A 652 -19.72 0.28 13.60
N THR A 653 -18.72 -0.01 12.77
CA THR A 653 -17.56 -0.83 13.15
C THR A 653 -16.29 0.00 13.25
N LEU A 654 -15.30 -0.50 13.99
CA LEU A 654 -13.98 0.11 14.08
C LEU A 654 -13.30 0.17 12.70
N HIS A 655 -13.52 -0.84 11.86
CA HIS A 655 -13.03 -0.84 10.48
C HIS A 655 -13.58 0.34 9.68
N GLN A 656 -14.89 0.55 9.71
CA GLN A 656 -15.53 1.65 8.99
C GLN A 656 -15.07 3.02 9.51
N LYS A 657 -14.82 3.15 10.83
CA LYS A 657 -14.30 4.40 11.42
C LYS A 657 -12.91 4.72 10.93
N ASN A 658 -12.00 3.75 10.93
CA ASN A 658 -10.64 3.94 10.42
C ASN A 658 -10.61 4.23 8.92
N LEU A 659 -11.52 3.64 8.15
CA LEU A 659 -11.62 3.87 6.70
C LEU A 659 -12.19 5.27 6.37
N LEU A 660 -13.28 5.67 7.01
CA LEU A 660 -14.03 6.88 6.66
C LEU A 660 -13.53 8.16 7.33
N LEU A 661 -12.95 8.07 8.54
CA LEU A 661 -12.62 9.25 9.36
C LEU A 661 -11.12 9.59 9.39
N LEU A 662 -10.23 8.63 9.08
CA LEU A 662 -8.78 8.82 9.28
C LEU A 662 -7.95 8.88 7.98
N GLY A 663 -8.48 8.46 6.84
CA GLY A 663 -7.77 8.55 5.56
C GLY A 663 -8.71 8.60 4.37
N GLU A 664 -9.44 9.72 4.30
CA GLU A 664 -10.37 10.06 3.25
C GLU A 664 -9.73 10.00 1.85
N ASP A 665 -8.46 10.41 1.71
CA ASP A 665 -7.71 10.37 0.45
C ASP A 665 -7.50 8.91 -0.05
N ARG A 666 -7.11 8.02 0.88
CA ARG A 666 -6.95 6.58 0.60
C ARG A 666 -8.27 5.94 0.25
N PHE A 667 -9.32 6.25 1.02
CA PHE A 667 -10.66 5.75 0.77
C PHE A 667 -11.17 6.18 -0.61
N LEU A 668 -10.97 7.44 -0.98
CA LEU A 668 -11.32 7.96 -2.30
C LEU A 668 -10.54 7.23 -3.41
N THR A 669 -9.22 7.02 -3.25
CA THR A 669 -8.44 6.26 -4.25
C THR A 669 -8.95 4.82 -4.40
N THR A 670 -9.29 4.16 -3.29
CA THR A 670 -9.85 2.80 -3.30
C THR A 670 -11.22 2.75 -3.99
N LEU A 671 -12.11 3.72 -3.74
CA LEU A 671 -13.39 3.83 -4.44
C LEU A 671 -13.21 3.96 -5.95
N MET A 672 -12.23 4.77 -6.38
CA MET A 672 -11.92 4.97 -7.80
C MET A 672 -11.39 3.69 -8.45
N LEU A 673 -10.44 2.99 -7.82
CA LEU A 673 -9.88 1.73 -8.32
C LEU A 673 -10.94 0.61 -8.42
N ARG A 674 -11.89 0.55 -7.47
CA ARG A 674 -13.01 -0.38 -7.52
C ARG A 674 -14.01 -0.07 -8.64
N ASN A 675 -14.35 1.20 -8.81
CA ASN A 675 -15.35 1.63 -9.78
C ASN A 675 -14.83 1.62 -11.23
N PHE A 676 -13.52 1.80 -11.42
CA PHE A 676 -12.90 1.87 -12.75
C PHE A 676 -11.64 1.00 -12.84
N PRO A 677 -11.77 -0.35 -12.78
CA PRO A 677 -10.62 -1.25 -12.80
C PRO A 677 -9.80 -1.21 -14.10
N ASN A 678 -10.39 -0.71 -15.19
CA ASN A 678 -9.73 -0.61 -16.50
C ASN A 678 -9.13 0.79 -16.78
N ARG A 679 -9.12 1.69 -15.77
CA ARG A 679 -8.53 3.03 -15.85
C ARG A 679 -7.28 3.12 -14.98
N LYS A 680 -6.47 4.15 -15.20
CA LYS A 680 -5.14 4.28 -14.58
C LYS A 680 -5.09 5.35 -13.49
N MET A 681 -4.40 5.03 -12.39
CA MET A 681 -3.89 5.97 -11.40
C MET A 681 -2.36 6.05 -11.50
N MET A 682 -1.82 7.26 -11.64
CA MET A 682 -0.40 7.45 -11.97
C MET A 682 0.33 8.38 -11.00
N PHE A 683 1.63 8.17 -10.83
CA PHE A 683 2.55 9.12 -10.21
C PHE A 683 3.30 9.92 -11.28
N VAL A 684 3.53 11.22 -11.03
CA VAL A 684 4.22 12.13 -11.95
C VAL A 684 5.39 12.78 -11.19
N PRO A 685 6.61 12.21 -11.22
CA PRO A 685 7.74 12.70 -10.42
C PRO A 685 8.22 14.10 -10.82
N GLN A 686 7.91 14.55 -12.05
CA GLN A 686 8.28 15.88 -12.54
C GLN A 686 7.44 17.01 -11.92
N ALA A 687 6.19 16.72 -11.55
CA ALA A 687 5.33 17.68 -10.89
C ALA A 687 5.61 17.66 -9.39
N VAL A 688 6.01 18.80 -8.82
CA VAL A 688 6.54 18.88 -7.46
C VAL A 688 5.72 19.86 -6.62
N CYS A 689 5.47 19.48 -5.36
CA CYS A 689 5.01 20.40 -4.33
C CYS A 689 5.92 20.33 -3.09
N LYS A 690 5.78 21.31 -2.21
CA LYS A 690 6.40 21.34 -0.89
C LYS A 690 5.35 21.48 0.20
N THR A 691 5.43 20.64 1.22
CA THR A 691 4.59 20.71 2.41
C THR A 691 5.45 20.86 3.67
N VAL A 692 4.84 21.35 4.75
CA VAL A 692 5.45 21.44 6.07
C VAL A 692 5.09 20.18 6.86
N VAL A 693 6.08 19.45 7.37
CA VAL A 693 5.85 18.24 8.18
C VAL A 693 5.94 18.57 9.67
N PRO A 694 5.39 17.70 10.56
CA PRO A 694 5.55 17.88 12.00
C PRO A 694 7.02 17.97 12.41
N ASP A 695 7.33 19.01 13.18
CA ASP A 695 8.63 19.30 13.78
C ASP A 695 8.73 18.81 15.23
N GLU A 696 7.60 18.56 15.90
CA GLU A 696 7.53 17.92 17.21
C GLU A 696 7.15 16.43 17.14
N PHE A 697 7.77 15.61 17.99
CA PHE A 697 7.56 14.15 17.97
C PHE A 697 6.14 13.74 18.36
N LYS A 698 5.50 14.49 19.26
CA LYS A 698 4.12 14.22 19.70
C LYS A 698 3.10 14.49 18.59
N ILE A 699 3.34 15.54 17.80
CA ILE A 699 2.57 15.86 16.60
C ILE A 699 2.79 14.77 15.53
N LEU A 700 4.04 14.33 15.34
CA LEU A 700 4.37 13.20 14.45
C LEU A 700 3.65 11.91 14.86
N LEU A 701 3.63 11.56 16.15
CA LEU A 701 2.91 10.39 16.68
C LEU A 701 1.42 10.46 16.33
N SER A 702 0.78 11.61 16.56
CA SER A 702 -0.63 11.82 16.22
C SER A 702 -0.90 11.64 14.72
N GLN A 703 -0.05 12.22 13.87
CA GLN A 703 -0.18 12.09 12.41
C GLN A 703 -0.01 10.64 11.96
N ARG A 704 1.03 9.95 12.44
CA ARG A 704 1.39 8.60 11.99
C ARG A 704 0.42 7.54 12.51
N ARG A 705 -0.19 7.75 13.69
CA ARG A 705 -1.33 6.94 14.16
C ARG A 705 -2.45 6.91 13.11
N ARG A 706 -2.87 8.08 12.60
CA ARG A 706 -3.93 8.17 11.57
C ARG A 706 -3.53 7.46 10.28
N TRP A 707 -2.30 7.70 9.81
CA TRP A 707 -1.82 7.16 8.54
C TRP A 707 -1.66 5.64 8.58
N ILE A 708 -1.05 5.10 9.62
CA ILE A 708 -0.83 3.65 9.78
C ILE A 708 -2.18 2.94 9.92
N ASN A 709 -3.08 3.46 10.78
CA ASN A 709 -4.38 2.84 10.99
C ASN A 709 -5.20 2.83 9.67
N SER A 710 -5.29 3.97 8.98
CA SER A 710 -5.96 4.03 7.67
C SER A 710 -5.32 3.09 6.64
N THR A 711 -3.98 2.98 6.64
CA THR A 711 -3.26 2.12 5.69
C THR A 711 -3.64 0.64 5.85
N ILE A 712 -3.68 0.13 7.08
CA ILE A 712 -4.04 -1.28 7.35
C ILE A 712 -5.46 -1.59 6.88
N HIS A 713 -6.41 -0.72 7.23
CA HIS A 713 -7.82 -0.90 6.83
C HIS A 713 -8.02 -0.75 5.31
N ASN A 714 -7.29 0.16 4.67
CA ASN A 714 -7.36 0.34 3.22
C ASN A 714 -6.70 -0.79 2.43
N LEU A 715 -5.54 -1.30 2.89
CA LEU A 715 -4.89 -2.46 2.29
C LEU A 715 -5.75 -3.72 2.44
N LEU A 716 -6.45 -3.88 3.57
CA LEU A 716 -7.43 -4.96 3.74
C LEU A 716 -8.54 -4.88 2.69
N GLU A 717 -9.13 -3.71 2.47
CA GLU A 717 -10.16 -3.54 1.42
C GLU A 717 -9.61 -3.77 0.02
N LEU A 718 -8.42 -3.25 -0.30
CA LEU A 718 -7.76 -3.46 -1.59
C LEU A 718 -7.44 -4.94 -1.82
N SER A 719 -7.09 -5.70 -0.78
CA SER A 719 -6.84 -7.15 -0.89
C SER A 719 -8.08 -7.95 -1.32
N LEU A 720 -9.28 -7.39 -1.12
CA LEU A 720 -10.56 -7.99 -1.51
C LEU A 720 -10.98 -7.59 -2.93
N VAL A 721 -10.27 -6.67 -3.59
CA VAL A 721 -10.56 -6.21 -4.96
C VAL A 721 -10.00 -7.21 -5.98
N ARG A 722 -10.91 -7.96 -6.63
CA ARG A 722 -10.59 -9.08 -7.54
C ARG A 722 -10.03 -8.68 -8.92
N ASN A 723 -10.09 -7.41 -9.30
CA ASN A 723 -9.74 -6.93 -10.65
C ASN A 723 -8.51 -6.00 -10.67
N LEU A 724 -7.61 -6.13 -9.69
CA LEU A 724 -6.32 -5.44 -9.75
C LEU A 724 -5.43 -6.10 -10.82
N CYS A 725 -4.79 -5.29 -11.65
CA CYS A 725 -4.00 -5.73 -12.80
C CYS A 725 -2.91 -6.76 -12.41
N GLY A 726 -2.75 -7.82 -13.22
CA GLY A 726 -1.58 -8.69 -13.20
C GLY A 726 -1.82 -10.12 -13.68
N THR A 727 -0.75 -10.75 -14.16
CA THR A 727 -0.61 -12.20 -14.40
C THR A 727 -0.03 -12.87 -13.14
N PHE A 728 -0.25 -14.18 -12.95
CA PHE A 728 0.16 -15.00 -11.78
C PHE A 728 1.50 -14.60 -11.11
N CYS A 729 1.63 -14.79 -9.78
CA CYS A 729 2.74 -14.38 -8.89
C CYS A 729 3.20 -12.89 -8.95
N PHE A 730 2.75 -12.13 -9.95
CA PHE A 730 2.98 -10.70 -10.15
C PHE A 730 1.65 -9.93 -10.19
N SER A 731 0.63 -10.44 -9.51
CA SER A 731 -0.63 -9.73 -9.34
C SER A 731 -0.44 -8.60 -8.33
N MET A 732 -0.93 -7.41 -8.66
CA MET A 732 -1.01 -6.30 -7.70
C MET A 732 -1.76 -6.70 -6.42
N GLN A 733 -2.74 -7.61 -6.51
CA GLN A 733 -3.45 -8.13 -5.34
C GLN A 733 -2.52 -8.92 -4.40
N PHE A 734 -1.63 -9.77 -4.95
CA PHE A 734 -0.64 -10.49 -4.15
C PHE A 734 0.33 -9.54 -3.46
N VAL A 735 0.79 -8.50 -4.17
CA VAL A 735 1.68 -7.47 -3.60
C VAL A 735 1.00 -6.71 -2.46
N VAL A 736 -0.27 -6.32 -2.63
CA VAL A 736 -1.07 -5.67 -1.57
C VAL A 736 -1.21 -6.56 -0.33
N VAL A 737 -1.45 -7.87 -0.49
CA VAL A 737 -1.52 -8.82 0.64
C VAL A 737 -0.17 -8.94 1.34
N MET A 738 0.92 -9.07 0.59
CA MET A 738 2.27 -9.12 1.17
C MET A 738 2.64 -7.81 1.87
N GLU A 739 2.19 -6.67 1.35
CA GLU A 739 2.39 -5.36 1.98
C GLU A 739 1.56 -5.20 3.26
N LEU A 740 0.34 -5.75 3.31
CA LEU A 740 -0.45 -5.82 4.54
C LEU A 740 0.25 -6.66 5.62
N ILE A 741 0.69 -7.87 5.29
CA ILE A 741 1.44 -8.75 6.21
C ILE A 741 2.76 -8.09 6.64
N GLY A 742 3.48 -7.49 5.70
CA GLY A 742 4.70 -6.73 5.97
C GLY A 742 4.46 -5.57 6.93
N THR A 743 3.43 -4.77 6.69
CA THR A 743 3.06 -3.62 7.52
C THR A 743 2.75 -4.03 8.95
N VAL A 744 1.95 -5.07 9.17
CA VAL A 744 1.59 -5.52 10.53
C VAL A 744 2.73 -6.20 11.27
N SER A 745 3.70 -6.78 10.54
CA SER A 745 4.86 -7.48 11.11
C SER A 745 6.07 -6.59 11.38
N LEU A 746 6.03 -5.29 11.02
CA LEU A 746 7.15 -4.35 11.18
C LEU A 746 7.79 -4.33 12.59
N PRO A 747 7.02 -4.31 13.71
CA PRO A 747 7.60 -4.26 15.06
C PRO A 747 8.45 -5.48 15.38
N VAL A 748 8.04 -6.65 14.92
CA VAL A 748 8.77 -7.88 15.13
C VAL A 748 9.91 -8.01 14.14
N ALA A 749 9.72 -7.59 12.88
CA ALA A 749 10.77 -7.58 11.87
C ALA A 749 12.01 -6.82 12.34
N ILE A 750 11.84 -5.62 12.93
CA ILE A 750 12.98 -4.82 13.41
C ILE A 750 13.67 -5.46 14.63
N ILE A 751 12.93 -6.07 15.56
CA ILE A 751 13.53 -6.84 16.66
C ILE A 751 14.37 -7.99 16.11
N MET A 752 13.81 -8.76 15.16
CA MET A 752 14.53 -9.87 14.52
C MET A 752 15.75 -9.39 13.73
N THR A 753 15.70 -8.20 13.11
CA THR A 753 16.88 -7.61 12.46
C THR A 753 18.02 -7.36 13.44
N PHE A 754 17.75 -6.84 14.63
CA PHE A 754 18.78 -6.66 15.66
C PHE A 754 19.32 -7.99 16.19
N VAL A 755 18.44 -8.98 16.41
CA VAL A 755 18.85 -10.34 16.79
C VAL A 755 19.75 -10.96 15.71
N LEU A 756 19.40 -10.78 14.44
CA LEU A 756 20.18 -11.25 13.30
C LEU A 756 21.56 -10.59 13.28
N ILE A 757 21.64 -9.25 13.42
CA ILE A 757 22.92 -8.52 13.47
C ILE A 757 23.80 -9.03 14.62
N GLY A 758 23.21 -9.22 15.81
CA GLY A 758 23.91 -9.78 16.97
C GLY A 758 24.43 -11.20 16.72
N SER A 759 23.64 -12.04 16.05
CA SER A 759 24.05 -13.40 15.69
C SER A 759 25.16 -13.42 14.62
N LEU A 760 25.09 -12.52 13.64
CA LEU A 760 26.10 -12.41 12.58
C LEU A 760 27.46 -11.94 13.15
N ALA A 761 27.45 -11.09 14.18
CA ALA A 761 28.68 -10.65 14.85
C ALA A 761 29.40 -11.79 15.60
N GLN A 762 28.70 -12.88 15.92
CA GLN A 762 29.25 -14.04 16.63
C GLN A 762 29.49 -15.26 15.71
N THR A 763 29.10 -15.17 14.43
CA THR A 763 29.16 -16.30 13.49
C THR A 763 30.50 -16.32 12.74
N GLU A 764 31.17 -17.47 12.72
CA GLU A 764 32.32 -17.70 11.84
C GLU A 764 31.86 -18.06 10.43
N PHE A 765 32.26 -17.26 9.44
CA PHE A 765 31.83 -17.43 8.04
C PHE A 765 32.66 -18.45 7.29
N VAL A 766 32.38 -19.74 7.52
CA VAL A 766 33.13 -20.86 6.90
C VAL A 766 32.49 -21.32 5.58
N ASP A 767 31.15 -21.31 5.50
CA ASP A 767 30.39 -21.81 4.35
C ASP A 767 29.70 -20.70 3.55
N ALA A 768 29.53 -20.88 2.24
CA ALA A 768 28.80 -19.94 1.37
C ALA A 768 27.37 -19.62 1.87
N ALA A 769 26.69 -20.61 2.48
CA ALA A 769 25.34 -20.45 3.01
C ALA A 769 25.28 -19.52 4.24
N SER A 770 26.38 -19.39 4.99
CA SER A 770 26.46 -18.48 6.14
C SER A 770 26.40 -17.00 5.74
N TYR A 771 26.75 -16.68 4.49
CA TYR A 771 26.71 -15.31 3.96
C TYR A 771 25.31 -14.87 3.50
N PHE A 772 24.36 -15.78 3.27
CA PHE A 772 23.05 -15.42 2.70
C PHE A 772 22.24 -14.43 3.55
N PRO A 773 22.11 -14.58 4.89
CA PRO A 773 21.38 -13.61 5.70
C PRO A 773 22.02 -12.23 5.71
N LEU A 774 23.36 -12.17 5.70
CA LEU A 774 24.13 -10.92 5.61
C LEU A 774 23.89 -10.23 4.26
N ILE A 775 23.98 -10.96 3.15
CA ILE A 775 23.72 -10.43 1.80
C ILE A 775 22.29 -9.90 1.70
N LEU A 776 21.31 -10.66 2.19
CA LEU A 776 19.91 -10.25 2.18
C LEU A 776 19.70 -8.97 2.99
N LEU A 777 20.27 -8.88 4.19
CA LEU A 777 20.19 -7.69 5.04
C LEU A 777 20.80 -6.46 4.37
N LEU A 778 22.01 -6.60 3.82
CA LEU A 778 22.69 -5.51 3.10
C LEU A 778 21.88 -5.05 1.89
N LEU A 779 21.32 -5.99 1.14
CA LEU A 779 20.50 -5.66 -0.02
C LEU A 779 19.22 -4.93 0.40
N ILE A 780 18.48 -5.39 1.41
CA ILE A 780 17.26 -4.71 1.85
C ILE A 780 17.54 -3.28 2.35
N LEU A 781 18.62 -3.09 3.12
CA LEU A 781 18.94 -1.78 3.72
C LEU A 781 19.56 -0.79 2.72
N PHE A 782 20.39 -1.26 1.78
CA PHE A 782 21.19 -0.38 0.92
C PHE A 782 20.78 -0.39 -0.56
N LEU A 783 19.90 -1.29 -1.01
CA LEU A 783 19.34 -1.23 -2.36
C LEU A 783 18.63 0.12 -2.66
N PRO A 784 17.91 0.76 -1.71
CA PRO A 784 17.40 2.11 -1.92
C PRO A 784 18.49 3.16 -2.23
N ALA A 785 19.72 2.99 -1.77
CA ALA A 785 20.84 3.86 -2.12
C ALA A 785 21.18 3.75 -3.61
N VAL A 786 21.16 2.52 -4.14
CA VAL A 786 21.35 2.26 -5.57
C VAL A 786 20.22 2.89 -6.38
N LEU A 787 18.98 2.85 -5.89
CA LEU A 787 17.84 3.50 -6.54
C LEU A 787 18.08 5.01 -6.68
N ILE A 788 18.58 5.67 -5.64
CA ILE A 788 18.92 7.10 -5.67
C ILE A 788 19.97 7.38 -6.75
N LEU A 789 21.00 6.55 -6.83
CA LEU A 789 22.08 6.70 -7.82
C LEU A 789 21.59 6.54 -9.25
N LEU A 790 20.62 5.64 -9.49
CA LEU A 790 20.08 5.40 -10.83
C LEU A 790 19.02 6.45 -11.24
N THR A 791 18.21 6.93 -10.31
CA THR A 791 17.08 7.84 -10.58
C THR A 791 17.49 9.30 -10.45
N THR A 792 17.50 9.84 -9.23
CA THR A 792 17.70 11.28 -9.00
C THR A 792 19.16 11.75 -9.07
N ARG A 793 20.13 10.84 -8.89
CA ARG A 793 21.58 11.13 -8.81
C ARG A 793 21.96 12.16 -7.75
N LYS A 794 21.05 12.49 -6.83
CA LYS A 794 21.25 13.49 -5.77
C LYS A 794 21.78 12.79 -4.53
N LEU A 795 23.11 12.81 -4.37
CA LEU A 795 23.81 12.15 -3.26
C LEU A 795 23.34 12.59 -1.87
N ILE A 796 22.77 13.80 -1.74
CA ILE A 796 22.17 14.26 -0.48
C ILE A 796 21.08 13.31 0.06
N TYR A 797 20.37 12.59 -0.80
CA TYR A 797 19.37 11.60 -0.36
C TYR A 797 20.01 10.35 0.26
N ILE A 798 21.27 10.04 -0.05
CA ILE A 798 22.02 8.99 0.66
C ILE A 798 22.30 9.44 2.09
N THR A 799 22.65 10.72 2.32
CA THR A 799 22.79 11.25 3.68
C THR A 799 21.47 11.19 4.46
N TRP A 800 20.35 11.56 3.83
CA TRP A 800 19.02 11.42 4.45
C TRP A 800 18.64 9.96 4.72
N MET A 801 19.04 9.04 3.84
CA MET A 801 18.87 7.60 4.05
C MET A 801 19.62 7.13 5.29
N LEU A 802 20.87 7.57 5.50
CA LEU A 802 21.64 7.21 6.70
C LEU A 802 20.95 7.69 7.99
N ILE A 803 20.39 8.91 7.99
CA ILE A 803 19.59 9.43 9.12
C ILE A 803 18.35 8.55 9.35
N TYR A 804 17.68 8.15 8.27
CA TYR A 804 16.53 7.25 8.34
C TYR A 804 16.88 5.85 8.86
N LEU A 805 18.05 5.30 8.47
CA LEU A 805 18.54 4.00 8.95
C LEU A 805 18.74 4.00 10.47
N VAL A 806 19.27 5.09 11.04
CA VAL A 806 19.38 5.27 12.50
C VAL A 806 18.00 5.35 13.16
N ALA A 807 17.03 5.95 12.48
CA ALA A 807 15.66 6.10 12.96
C ALA A 807 14.75 4.88 12.70
N LEU A 808 15.25 3.76 12.15
CA LEU A 808 14.46 2.56 11.89
C LEU A 808 13.70 2.02 13.12
N PRO A 809 14.24 2.03 14.35
CA PRO A 809 13.48 1.63 15.54
C PRO A 809 12.24 2.51 15.76
N ILE A 810 12.32 3.81 15.46
CA ILE A 810 11.18 4.71 15.57
C ILE A 810 10.13 4.34 14.52
N TRP A 811 10.55 4.20 13.26
CA TRP A 811 9.67 3.92 12.11
C TRP A 811 9.01 2.54 12.16
N ASN A 812 9.75 1.51 12.56
CA ASN A 812 9.28 0.13 12.49
C ASN A 812 8.76 -0.41 13.83
N PHE A 813 9.11 0.20 14.98
CA PHE A 813 8.64 -0.24 16.30
C PHE A 813 7.76 0.81 16.99
N VAL A 814 8.30 2.00 17.29
CA VAL A 814 7.60 3.00 18.13
C VAL A 814 6.29 3.47 17.49
N LEU A 815 6.34 3.92 16.23
CA LEU A 815 5.17 4.45 15.54
C LEU A 815 4.10 3.37 15.30
N PRO A 816 4.42 2.16 14.78
CA PRO A 816 3.40 1.14 14.56
C PRO A 816 2.80 0.59 15.85
N VAL A 817 3.61 0.34 16.89
CA VAL A 817 3.08 -0.13 18.20
C VAL A 817 2.14 0.90 18.81
N TYR A 818 2.52 2.19 18.77
CA TYR A 818 1.65 3.27 19.22
C TYR A 818 0.35 3.33 18.42
N ALA A 819 0.42 3.19 17.09
CA ALA A 819 -0.75 3.18 16.21
C ALA A 819 -1.70 2.02 16.54
N TYR A 820 -1.17 0.80 16.69
CA TYR A 820 -1.97 -0.39 16.98
C TYR A 820 -2.64 -0.34 18.34
N TRP A 821 -1.96 0.24 19.34
CA TRP A 821 -2.55 0.41 20.67
C TRP A 821 -3.72 1.42 20.68
N HIS A 822 -3.71 2.36 19.73
CA HIS A 822 -4.71 3.44 19.59
C HIS A 822 -5.58 3.28 18.33
N PHE A 823 -5.91 2.06 17.93
CA PHE A 823 -6.85 1.80 16.82
C PHE A 823 -8.27 2.37 17.05
N ASP A 824 -8.64 2.56 18.31
CA ASP A 824 -9.93 3.08 18.77
C ASP A 824 -9.92 4.60 19.05
N ASP A 825 -8.79 5.27 18.80
CA ASP A 825 -8.66 6.73 18.95
C ASP A 825 -8.89 7.43 17.60
N PHE A 826 -10.08 8.05 17.50
CA PHE A 826 -10.53 8.77 16.30
C PHE A 826 -10.31 10.29 16.40
N SER A 827 -9.71 10.78 17.48
CA SER A 827 -9.46 12.21 17.68
C SER A 827 -8.49 12.76 16.63
N TRP A 828 -8.66 14.01 16.18
CA TRP A 828 -7.68 14.63 15.28
C TRP A 828 -6.36 14.99 15.96
N GLY A 829 -6.32 14.95 17.30
CA GLY A 829 -5.12 15.07 18.12
C GLY A 829 -4.48 16.47 18.08
N GLU A 830 -3.22 16.57 18.50
CA GLU A 830 -2.53 17.86 18.70
C GLU A 830 -2.12 18.59 17.42
N THR A 831 -2.39 18.02 16.25
CA THR A 831 -1.87 18.52 14.97
C THR A 831 -2.55 19.82 14.53
N ARG A 832 -3.75 20.14 15.06
CA ARG A 832 -4.55 21.32 14.70
C ARG A 832 -5.47 21.75 15.87
N ARG A 833 -4.89 22.20 16.98
CA ARG A 833 -5.68 22.70 18.11
C ARG A 833 -6.38 24.02 17.77
N VAL A 834 -7.65 24.09 18.12
CA VAL A 834 -8.44 25.33 18.09
C VAL A 834 -8.32 25.98 19.46
N ASP A 835 -8.33 27.31 19.51
CA ASP A 835 -8.25 28.03 20.79
C ASP A 835 -9.46 27.69 21.68
N GLY A 836 -9.23 27.40 22.96
CA GLY A 836 -10.27 27.02 23.94
C GLY A 836 -10.71 25.54 23.99
N GLU A 837 -10.02 24.59 23.35
CA GLU A 837 -10.48 23.20 23.21
C GLU A 837 -10.23 22.30 24.44
N SER A 838 -11.25 21.50 24.83
CA SER A 838 -11.14 20.37 25.77
C SER A 838 -11.39 19.03 25.05
N LYS A 839 -10.72 17.95 25.48
CA LYS A 839 -10.50 16.67 24.76
C LYS A 839 -11.75 15.87 24.28
N ALA A 840 -12.98 16.34 24.45
CA ALA A 840 -14.19 15.51 24.40
C ALA A 840 -15.19 15.76 23.26
N ASP A 841 -15.00 16.76 22.40
CA ASP A 841 -16.01 17.14 21.38
C ASP A 841 -15.74 16.51 20.01
N ASP A 842 -16.10 15.24 19.88
CA ASP A 842 -16.04 14.47 18.64
C ASP A 842 -17.25 14.73 17.72
N HIS A 843 -17.03 14.73 16.40
CA HIS A 843 -18.00 15.09 15.35
C HIS A 843 -19.13 14.06 15.15
N GLY A 844 -19.15 12.98 15.94
CA GLY A 844 -20.00 11.79 15.72
C GLY A 844 -21.27 11.67 16.57
N LYS A 845 -21.57 12.59 17.50
CA LYS A 845 -22.79 12.46 18.31
C LYS A 845 -24.05 12.69 17.45
N LYS A 846 -24.89 11.65 17.34
CA LYS A 846 -26.21 11.70 16.70
C LYS A 846 -27.18 12.47 17.60
N GLU A 847 -27.33 13.76 17.37
CA GLU A 847 -28.39 14.57 17.99
C GLU A 847 -29.39 15.05 16.91
N GLY A 848 -30.68 14.83 17.17
CA GLY A 848 -31.79 15.23 16.30
C GLY A 848 -31.99 14.37 15.04
N ILE A 849 -33.15 14.54 14.41
CA ILE A 849 -33.53 13.90 13.13
C ILE A 849 -33.34 14.93 12.01
N PHE A 850 -32.76 14.51 10.88
CA PHE A 850 -32.64 15.37 9.71
C PHE A 850 -34.00 15.55 9.04
N ASP A 851 -34.43 16.81 8.92
CA ASP A 851 -35.59 17.18 8.14
C ASP A 851 -35.18 17.52 6.70
N SER A 852 -35.42 16.58 5.77
CA SER A 852 -35.10 16.75 4.36
C SER A 852 -35.84 17.90 3.68
N SER A 853 -36.96 18.38 4.26
CA SER A 853 -37.72 19.49 3.68
C SER A 853 -36.99 20.84 3.77
N LYS A 854 -36.06 20.98 4.72
CA LYS A 854 -35.28 22.22 4.94
C LYS A 854 -34.33 22.54 3.79
N VAL A 855 -33.88 21.54 3.02
CA VAL A 855 -33.00 21.74 1.87
C VAL A 855 -33.79 21.51 0.58
N THR A 856 -34.23 22.59 -0.06
CA THR A 856 -35.04 22.47 -1.28
C THR A 856 -34.18 22.01 -2.47
N LEU A 857 -34.44 20.81 -2.98
CA LEU A 857 -33.81 20.30 -4.20
C LEU A 857 -34.67 20.64 -5.43
N ARG A 858 -34.12 21.38 -6.40
CA ARG A 858 -34.85 21.79 -7.62
C ARG A 858 -33.94 21.71 -8.84
N ARG A 859 -34.51 21.54 -10.02
CA ARG A 859 -33.71 21.58 -11.25
C ARG A 859 -33.25 23.00 -11.55
N TRP A 860 -32.19 23.12 -12.33
CA TRP A 860 -31.60 24.41 -12.69
C TRP A 860 -32.64 25.34 -13.36
N GLU A 861 -33.48 24.82 -14.27
CA GLU A 861 -34.48 25.62 -14.98
C GLU A 861 -35.53 26.24 -14.04
N ASP A 862 -35.86 25.56 -12.95
CA ASP A 862 -36.84 26.03 -11.97
C ASP A 862 -36.29 27.12 -11.05
N TYR A 863 -34.98 27.08 -10.77
CA TYR A 863 -34.28 28.16 -10.10
C TYR A 863 -34.19 29.38 -11.01
N GLU A 864 -33.75 29.19 -12.25
CA GLU A 864 -33.56 30.28 -13.21
C GLU A 864 -34.88 30.98 -13.53
N ARG A 865 -35.96 30.23 -13.75
CA ARG A 865 -37.30 30.78 -13.96
C ARG A 865 -37.76 31.64 -12.79
N ARG A 866 -37.44 31.24 -11.55
CA ARG A 866 -37.76 32.04 -10.35
C ARG A 866 -36.89 33.27 -10.23
N HIS A 867 -35.60 33.14 -10.51
CA HIS A 867 -34.67 34.26 -10.50
C HIS A 867 -35.11 35.35 -11.48
N ILE A 868 -35.39 34.96 -12.73
CA ILE A 868 -35.92 35.87 -13.77
C ILE A 868 -37.25 36.50 -13.34
N ARG A 869 -38.17 35.73 -12.74
CA ARG A 869 -39.44 36.27 -12.21
C ARG A 869 -39.21 37.27 -11.07
N SER A 870 -38.24 37.01 -10.20
CA SER A 870 -37.86 37.90 -9.09
C SER A 870 -37.25 39.20 -9.60
N MET A 871 -36.32 39.12 -10.55
CA MET A 871 -35.72 40.26 -11.25
C MET A 871 -36.80 41.15 -11.88
N LYS A 872 -37.69 40.57 -12.69
CA LYS A 872 -38.82 41.30 -13.30
C LYS A 872 -39.75 41.95 -12.27
N ARG A 873 -39.95 41.33 -11.11
CA ARG A 873 -40.75 41.91 -10.00
C ARG A 873 -40.01 43.10 -9.37
N LYS A 874 -38.70 43.00 -9.15
CA LYS A 874 -37.88 44.11 -8.63
C LYS A 874 -37.83 45.28 -9.61
N GLU A 875 -37.64 45.02 -10.90
CA GLU A 875 -37.69 46.04 -11.96
C GLU A 875 -39.05 46.75 -12.01
N ARG A 876 -40.15 45.99 -11.95
CA ARG A 876 -41.50 46.58 -11.88
C ARG A 876 -41.72 47.44 -10.65
N ARG A 877 -41.16 47.06 -9.49
CA ARG A 877 -41.22 47.88 -8.27
C ARG A 877 -40.39 49.15 -8.44
N ARG A 878 -39.15 49.04 -8.92
CA ARG A 878 -38.26 50.18 -9.19
C ARG A 878 -38.87 51.17 -10.19
N MET A 879 -39.53 50.68 -11.24
CA MET A 879 -40.25 51.51 -12.21
C MET A 879 -41.48 52.22 -11.60
N LYS A 880 -42.17 51.58 -10.65
CA LYS A 880 -43.25 52.22 -9.89
C LYS A 880 -42.74 53.27 -8.91
N ASP A 881 -41.58 53.05 -8.31
CA ASP A 881 -40.96 54.01 -7.39
C ASP A 881 -40.32 55.21 -8.12
N LEU A 882 -39.97 55.04 -9.41
CA LEU A 882 -39.42 56.09 -10.29
C LEU A 882 -40.49 56.92 -11.02
N THR A 883 -41.78 56.59 -10.91
CA THR A 883 -42.86 57.39 -11.48
C THR A 883 -43.46 58.29 -10.40
N PRO A 884 -43.21 59.62 -10.42
CA PRO A 884 -43.93 60.53 -9.54
C PRO A 884 -45.40 60.52 -9.95
N THR A 885 -46.27 60.33 -8.97
CA THR A 885 -47.72 60.52 -9.10
C THR A 885 -48.03 61.92 -9.62
N HIS A 886 -48.24 62.04 -10.92
CA HIS A 886 -49.15 63.00 -11.52
C HIS A 886 -49.49 62.48 -12.91
N LEU A 887 -50.74 62.04 -13.10
CA LEU A 887 -51.52 62.30 -14.30
C LEU A 887 -52.99 61.96 -14.01
N THR A 888 -53.71 63.07 -13.84
CA THR A 888 -55.11 63.35 -14.12
C THR A 888 -55.91 62.28 -14.87
N HIS A 889 -57.16 62.10 -14.42
CA HIS A 889 -58.30 61.59 -15.18
C HIS A 889 -58.18 61.87 -16.69
N SER A 890 -58.03 60.80 -17.48
CA SER A 890 -58.53 60.78 -18.84
C SER A 890 -59.15 59.41 -19.11
N VAL A 891 -60.40 59.47 -19.52
CA VAL A 891 -61.26 58.37 -19.92
C VAL A 891 -60.59 57.65 -21.10
N ILE A 892 -60.32 56.36 -20.95
CA ILE A 892 -60.03 55.48 -22.09
C ILE A 892 -61.27 54.61 -22.28
N THR A 893 -61.94 54.88 -23.40
CA THR A 893 -63.06 54.14 -23.99
C THR A 893 -62.65 52.70 -24.29
N GLY A 894 -63.62 51.80 -24.15
CA GLY A 894 -63.43 50.36 -24.29
C GLY A 894 -63.01 49.94 -25.68
N ASP A 895 -61.89 49.21 -25.72
CA ASP A 895 -61.76 47.93 -26.38
C ASP A 895 -60.64 47.17 -25.63
N ASP A 896 -60.54 45.85 -25.72
CA ASP A 896 -59.60 44.97 -24.98
C ASP A 896 -60.06 44.42 -23.60
N ARG A 897 -61.31 43.93 -23.52
CA ARG A 897 -61.73 43.03 -22.43
C ARG A 897 -61.75 41.54 -22.76
N ASP A 898 -61.34 41.13 -23.96
CA ASP A 898 -61.40 39.71 -24.39
C ASP A 898 -60.05 38.96 -24.45
N SER A 899 -58.92 39.62 -24.19
CA SER A 899 -57.61 38.94 -24.18
C SER A 899 -57.14 38.46 -22.79
N LEU A 900 -57.95 38.66 -21.73
CA LEU A 900 -57.56 38.30 -20.35
C LEU A 900 -58.26 37.07 -19.75
N LYS A 901 -59.13 36.37 -20.48
CA LYS A 901 -59.80 35.14 -20.00
C LYS A 901 -59.23 33.82 -20.53
N GLY A 902 -58.17 33.85 -21.34
CA GLY A 902 -57.58 32.64 -21.95
C GLY A 902 -56.46 31.94 -21.19
N LEU A 903 -56.06 32.39 -19.99
CA LEU A 903 -54.84 31.88 -19.31
C LEU A 903 -55.04 31.45 -17.85
N MET A 904 -56.30 31.34 -17.38
CA MET A 904 -56.63 30.98 -15.99
C MET A 904 -57.50 29.71 -15.86
N ALA A 905 -57.64 28.92 -16.93
CA ALA A 905 -58.35 27.64 -16.88
C ALA A 905 -57.52 26.60 -17.65
N ASN A 906 -56.63 25.88 -16.96
CA ASN A 906 -56.13 24.53 -17.31
C ASN A 906 -55.05 24.01 -16.34
N ASP A 907 -55.19 24.19 -15.03
CA ASP A 907 -54.32 23.51 -14.05
C ASP A 907 -55.13 23.15 -12.77
N ALA A 908 -56.30 22.58 -12.96
CA ALA A 908 -57.09 21.97 -11.90
C ALA A 908 -57.61 20.61 -12.35
N GLU A 909 -56.71 19.72 -12.79
CA GLU A 909 -56.97 18.27 -12.88
C GLU A 909 -55.65 17.52 -13.07
N SER A 910 -55.02 17.16 -11.94
CA SER A 910 -54.17 15.96 -11.72
C SER A 910 -53.29 16.20 -10.49
N LEU A 911 -53.86 15.88 -9.32
CA LEU A 911 -53.10 15.50 -8.13
C LEU A 911 -53.06 13.98 -8.05
#